data_AF-A0A2A2TP44-F1
#
_entry.id   AF-A0A2A2TP44-F1
#
_cell.length_a   1.000
_cell.length_b   1.000
_cell.length_c   1.000
_cell.angle_alpha   90.00
_cell.angle_beta   90.00
_cell.angle_gamma   90.00
#
_symmetry.space_group_name_H-M   'P 1'
#
loop_
_entity.id
_entity.type
_entity.pdbx_description
1 polymer ?
#
loop_
_entity_poly.entity_id
_entity_poly.type
_entity_poly.pdbx_seq_one_letter_code
_entity_poly.pdbx_strand_id
1 'polypeptide(L)'
;MNCEDLTVQNTDLVISYTEITNNTSNTLDQNLPVSTSTSSDPTAAAVGGDQTLITVAGTKNYAATTLIVDPNLNVAGTTNLNGARVLIGGFIKAKDELGVSGQTGTVTGDITTGSSSLTGGITWSYNDTTGVLSLDGDSSVANYQAALRSITYTNATPADPGTARTIRFSLGKLLSNPVNGHFYEFVPSTGIAWTAANTAANDTGNKYFGRQGYLATITSSTEQNFVQQRVAGNGWIGASDTENEGTWKWVAGPESGTTFWNGAVNGTVGTVDPGRYANWVPGDEPNDFGGEDYAHVIGTDAILKSSDGTSARGFWNDLANSGSTGNYQVQGSIYEYGGLAEDSTQLIAGNVTINFGGTTLNNPITAPDFNNDGNPELLWRNYRTSGGDSGKNAAWVLDYNQAATNNKFPLINPGTKFITPTPDTGWEVEGLFDVNKDGITDIFWRNYGTGADSGKNAIWVMKNDANGIDIDTTKSATLTTVVTDTNWVIEGVADLDKDGNANILWRNYATGENAIWEIDYNDTPSTPAGRFTLNTAETKFITPVADTDWEIEGWSDMTGDGTLDIIWRNYGTGADKGKNAVWKLSNTPSATTPYFNPATDGYFITPVADTSWEIEDVIDFDKDGIGDILWRNYGTGVDKGKNAVWVMTPGGDFNAAKTDFITPVADTNWEMEGVADYTRDGIPDIVWRNYATGENAIWGMQVSPAGKVAIDLTKTSFITPVTDLAWEIEGPSPNNDIV
;
A
#
# COMPACT_ATOMS: atom_id res chain seq x y z
N MET A 1 -43.85 47.86 -3.48
CA MET A 1 -43.39 47.72 -4.88
C MET A 1 -42.86 46.30 -4.99
N ASN A 2 -43.76 45.33 -5.21
CA ASN A 2 -44.08 44.70 -6.52
C ASN A 2 -42.86 43.87 -6.97
N CYS A 3 -42.81 42.55 -6.79
CA CYS A 3 -43.58 41.47 -7.43
C CYS A 3 -43.51 41.54 -8.97
N GLU A 4 -42.76 40.62 -9.59
CA GLU A 4 -43.18 39.81 -10.74
C GLU A 4 -42.13 38.75 -11.14
N ASP A 5 -42.69 37.72 -11.75
CA ASP A 5 -42.24 36.34 -11.96
C ASP A 5 -41.28 36.09 -13.14
N LEU A 6 -40.61 34.92 -13.05
CA LEU A 6 -40.23 33.94 -14.08
C LEU A 6 -40.00 34.40 -15.53
N THR A 7 -38.83 34.05 -16.07
CA THR A 7 -38.77 33.26 -17.32
C THR A 7 -37.51 32.40 -17.37
N VAL A 8 -37.73 31.09 -17.53
CA VAL A 8 -36.75 30.10 -17.96
C VAL A 8 -36.43 30.33 -19.44
N GLN A 9 -35.16 30.42 -19.80
CA GLN A 9 -34.72 30.13 -21.16
C GLN A 9 -33.62 29.07 -21.13
N ASN A 10 -33.98 27.89 -21.65
CA ASN A 10 -33.06 26.90 -22.18
C ASN A 10 -32.17 27.57 -23.22
N THR A 11 -30.87 27.54 -23.01
CA THR A 11 -29.88 27.62 -24.09
C THR A 11 -28.89 26.50 -23.91
N ASP A 12 -28.89 25.60 -24.88
CA ASP A 12 -27.98 24.48 -25.04
C ASP A 12 -26.53 24.91 -24.77
N LEU A 13 -25.94 24.38 -23.69
CA LEU A 13 -24.51 24.47 -23.45
C LEU A 13 -23.83 23.43 -24.34
N VAL A 14 -23.45 23.85 -25.55
CA VAL A 14 -22.48 23.13 -26.37
C VAL A 14 -21.15 23.16 -25.63
N ILE A 15 -20.81 22.06 -24.94
CA ILE A 15 -19.48 21.86 -24.37
C ILE A 15 -18.54 21.55 -25.53
N SER A 16 -17.87 22.57 -26.05
CA SER A 16 -16.69 22.41 -26.89
C SER A 16 -15.56 21.89 -26.02
N TYR A 17 -15.14 20.65 -26.27
CA TYR A 17 -13.91 20.09 -25.75
C TYR A 17 -12.73 20.87 -26.33
N THR A 18 -12.10 21.71 -25.51
CA THR A 18 -10.76 22.20 -25.78
C THR A 18 -9.81 21.27 -25.05
N GLU A 19 -9.05 20.48 -25.80
CA GLU A 19 -7.95 19.66 -25.28
C GLU A 19 -6.99 20.55 -24.49
N ILE A 20 -6.89 20.30 -23.19
CA ILE A 20 -5.82 20.85 -22.36
C ILE A 20 -4.59 19.99 -22.65
N THR A 21 -3.73 20.47 -23.55
CA THR A 21 -2.36 20.00 -23.69
C THR A 21 -1.57 20.40 -22.45
N ASN A 22 -1.55 19.53 -21.43
CA ASN A 22 -0.60 19.64 -20.32
C ASN A 22 0.70 18.95 -20.72
N ASN A 23 1.57 19.67 -21.42
CA ASN A 23 2.98 19.35 -21.50
C ASN A 23 3.81 20.59 -21.18
N THR A 24 3.94 20.92 -19.89
CA THR A 24 5.06 21.73 -19.38
C THR A 24 5.19 21.52 -17.87
N SER A 25 6.22 20.78 -17.48
CA SER A 25 7.10 21.03 -16.31
C SER A 25 7.56 19.72 -15.68
N ASN A 26 8.37 18.96 -16.43
CA ASN A 26 9.20 17.91 -15.84
C ASN A 26 10.54 18.55 -15.45
N THR A 27 10.56 19.28 -14.34
CA THR A 27 11.82 19.70 -13.70
C THR A 27 12.23 18.63 -12.70
N LEU A 28 12.69 17.49 -13.22
CA LEU A 28 13.52 16.59 -12.42
C LEU A 28 14.95 17.12 -12.42
N ASP A 29 15.55 17.15 -11.23
CA ASP A 29 16.90 17.60 -10.94
C ASP A 29 17.93 17.00 -11.91
N GLN A 30 18.50 17.87 -12.77
CA GLN A 30 19.39 17.50 -13.88
C GLN A 30 20.88 17.47 -13.51
N ASN A 31 21.23 17.43 -12.22
CA ASN A 31 22.63 17.48 -11.78
C ASN A 31 23.08 16.26 -10.96
N LEU A 32 22.86 15.04 -11.48
CA LEU A 32 23.50 13.85 -10.92
C LEU A 32 24.77 13.49 -11.72
N PRO A 33 25.96 13.49 -11.09
CA PRO A 33 27.16 12.99 -11.72
C PRO A 33 27.03 11.49 -11.97
N VAL A 34 27.24 11.08 -13.23
CA VAL A 34 27.37 9.68 -13.61
C VAL A 34 28.63 9.14 -12.93
N SER A 35 28.47 8.35 -11.87
CA SER A 35 29.57 7.51 -11.41
C SER A 35 29.81 6.48 -12.51
N THR A 36 30.95 6.58 -13.18
CA THR A 36 31.46 5.53 -14.04
C THR A 36 31.62 4.27 -13.22
N SER A 37 30.63 3.37 -13.25
CA SER A 37 30.94 1.97 -12.98
C SER A 37 31.80 1.52 -14.16
N THR A 38 33.11 1.62 -14.01
CA THR A 38 34.07 1.05 -14.94
C THR A 38 33.98 -0.47 -14.83
N SER A 39 32.97 -1.06 -15.45
CA SER A 39 33.05 -2.42 -15.98
C SER A 39 33.36 -2.31 -17.46
N SER A 40 34.52 -1.74 -17.78
CA SER A 40 35.10 -1.77 -19.11
C SER A 40 35.77 -3.13 -19.31
N ASP A 41 35.00 -4.13 -19.75
CA ASP A 41 35.54 -5.19 -20.60
C ASP A 41 34.42 -5.85 -21.41
N PRO A 42 34.52 -5.88 -22.75
CA PRO A 42 33.53 -6.51 -23.62
C PRO A 42 33.79 -8.02 -23.65
N THR A 43 33.06 -8.77 -22.85
CA THR A 43 32.75 -10.17 -23.16
C THR A 43 31.35 -10.47 -22.65
N ALA A 44 30.39 -10.62 -23.58
CA ALA A 44 29.24 -11.46 -23.30
C ALA A 44 29.80 -12.89 -23.14
N ALA A 45 29.94 -13.32 -21.89
CA ALA A 45 30.29 -14.68 -21.54
C ALA A 45 29.32 -15.13 -20.46
N ALA A 46 28.45 -16.07 -20.84
CA ALA A 46 27.61 -16.90 -20.00
C ALA A 46 27.80 -16.66 -18.49
N VAL A 47 26.99 -15.77 -17.92
CA VAL A 47 26.73 -15.83 -16.48
C VAL A 47 25.68 -16.91 -16.28
N GLY A 48 25.98 -17.83 -15.36
CA GLY A 48 25.23 -19.02 -14.98
C GLY A 48 23.72 -18.93 -15.20
N GLY A 49 23.09 -19.95 -15.78
CA GLY A 49 23.28 -21.34 -15.38
C GLY A 49 22.36 -21.55 -14.21
N ASP A 50 21.28 -22.31 -14.40
CA ASP A 50 20.35 -22.84 -13.37
C ASP A 50 19.93 -22.03 -12.12
N GLN A 51 20.35 -20.78 -11.91
CA GLN A 51 20.11 -20.00 -10.71
C GLN A 51 18.70 -19.45 -10.69
N THR A 52 18.05 -19.51 -9.54
CA THR A 52 16.67 -19.02 -9.39
C THR A 52 16.43 -18.57 -7.96
N LEU A 53 15.82 -17.40 -7.81
CA LEU A 53 15.20 -16.96 -6.56
C LEU A 53 13.95 -17.80 -6.34
N ILE A 54 13.96 -18.63 -5.31
CA ILE A 54 12.85 -19.52 -4.96
C ILE A 54 11.88 -18.85 -3.98
N THR A 55 12.42 -18.15 -2.99
CA THR A 55 11.62 -17.40 -2.01
C THR A 55 12.23 -16.03 -1.81
N VAL A 56 11.36 -15.03 -1.86
CA VAL A 56 11.61 -13.64 -1.47
C VAL A 56 10.41 -13.21 -0.63
N ALA A 57 10.63 -12.56 0.50
CA ALA A 57 9.56 -12.04 1.35
C ALA A 57 8.65 -11.08 0.56
N GLY A 58 7.34 -11.12 0.78
CA GLY A 58 6.42 -10.16 0.16
C GLY A 58 6.56 -8.76 0.77
N THR A 59 6.42 -8.68 2.09
CA THR A 59 6.37 -7.42 2.84
C THR A 59 7.16 -7.52 4.15
N LYS A 60 7.74 -6.40 4.59
CA LYS A 60 8.39 -6.21 5.89
C LYS A 60 8.00 -4.87 6.49
N ASN A 61 7.72 -4.86 7.79
CA ASN A 61 7.48 -3.63 8.54
C ASN A 61 8.80 -3.09 9.09
N TYR A 62 9.02 -1.78 8.91
CA TYR A 62 10.21 -1.07 9.36
C TYR A 62 9.99 -0.47 10.75
N ALA A 63 10.65 -1.04 11.75
CA ALA A 63 10.53 -0.64 13.16
C ALA A 63 11.57 0.41 13.58
N ALA A 64 11.76 1.47 12.77
CA ALA A 64 12.66 2.60 13.07
C ALA A 64 14.13 2.24 13.41
N THR A 65 14.58 1.06 13.01
CA THR A 65 15.92 0.51 13.27
C THR A 65 16.45 -0.18 12.01
N THR A 66 17.75 -0.54 11.96
CA THR A 66 18.30 -1.29 10.82
C THR A 66 17.55 -2.60 10.61
N LEU A 67 16.89 -2.74 9.47
CA LEU A 67 16.09 -3.90 9.10
C LEU A 67 16.89 -4.82 8.18
N ILE A 68 16.97 -6.12 8.47
CA ILE A 68 17.42 -7.11 7.47
C ILE A 68 16.25 -7.33 6.51
N VAL A 69 16.45 -7.04 5.22
CA VAL A 69 15.38 -6.99 4.23
C VAL A 69 14.72 -8.36 4.03
N ASP A 70 15.51 -9.42 3.86
CA ASP A 70 14.98 -10.78 3.79
C ASP A 70 16.00 -11.82 4.30
N PRO A 71 15.93 -12.21 5.58
CA PRO A 71 16.83 -13.22 6.14
C PRO A 71 16.55 -14.64 5.62
N ASN A 72 15.42 -14.87 4.94
CA ASN A 72 14.97 -16.17 4.46
C ASN A 72 15.08 -16.34 2.93
N LEU A 73 15.57 -15.32 2.21
CA LEU A 73 15.73 -15.33 0.75
C LEU A 73 16.45 -16.60 0.29
N ASN A 74 15.88 -17.35 -0.65
CA ASN A 74 16.46 -18.63 -1.09
C ASN A 74 16.86 -18.57 -2.56
N VAL A 75 18.10 -18.94 -2.85
CA VAL A 75 18.64 -19.04 -4.21
C VAL A 75 19.03 -20.48 -4.48
N ALA A 76 18.45 -21.09 -5.50
CA ALA A 76 18.90 -22.37 -6.04
C ALA A 76 19.83 -22.18 -7.22
N GLY A 77 20.51 -23.25 -7.61
CA GLY A 77 21.44 -23.32 -8.73
C GLY A 77 22.78 -23.93 -8.31
N THR A 78 23.58 -24.32 -9.29
CA THR A 78 24.87 -24.99 -9.09
C THR A 78 26.05 -24.23 -9.70
N THR A 79 25.82 -23.34 -10.66
CA THR A 79 26.88 -22.48 -11.20
C THR A 79 27.16 -21.29 -10.29
N ASN A 80 28.39 -20.79 -10.34
CA ASN A 80 28.73 -19.58 -9.59
C ASN A 80 27.99 -18.35 -10.14
N LEU A 81 27.65 -17.44 -9.24
CA LEU A 81 27.22 -16.09 -9.57
C LEU A 81 28.45 -15.18 -9.56
N ASN A 82 28.45 -14.16 -10.41
CA ASN A 82 29.51 -13.15 -10.46
C ASN A 82 29.05 -11.76 -9.99
N GLY A 83 27.77 -11.64 -9.63
CA GLY A 83 27.21 -10.43 -9.06
C GLY A 83 25.75 -10.61 -8.61
N ALA A 84 25.28 -9.61 -7.87
CA ALA A 84 23.87 -9.33 -7.62
C ALA A 84 23.68 -7.81 -7.47
N ARG A 85 22.48 -7.32 -7.73
CA ARG A 85 22.10 -5.92 -7.53
C ARG A 85 20.86 -5.83 -6.65
N VAL A 86 20.83 -4.85 -5.76
CA VAL A 86 19.67 -4.54 -4.93
C VAL A 86 19.33 -3.07 -5.08
N LEU A 87 18.09 -2.77 -5.49
CA LEU A 87 17.62 -1.42 -5.76
C LEU A 87 16.52 -1.04 -4.76
N ILE A 88 16.52 0.22 -4.31
CA ILE A 88 15.38 0.83 -3.62
C ILE A 88 14.44 1.47 -4.67
N GLY A 89 13.22 0.93 -4.80
CA GLY A 89 12.11 1.57 -5.51
C GLY A 89 11.47 2.65 -4.64
N GLY A 90 11.16 3.80 -5.24
CA GLY A 90 10.71 4.99 -4.50
C GLY A 90 11.82 5.68 -3.71
N PHE A 91 13.09 5.44 -4.07
CA PHE A 91 14.27 5.93 -3.36
C PHE A 91 14.27 7.45 -3.11
N ILE A 92 14.58 7.82 -1.86
CA ILE A 92 14.76 9.18 -1.40
C ILE A 92 16.17 9.30 -0.82
N LYS A 93 17.10 9.92 -1.58
CA LYS A 93 18.53 10.06 -1.21
C LYS A 93 18.77 10.55 0.22
N ALA A 94 17.94 11.50 0.69
CA ALA A 94 18.09 12.08 2.03
C ALA A 94 17.62 11.14 3.17
N LYS A 95 16.84 10.10 2.86
CA LYS A 95 16.20 9.24 3.86
C LYS A 95 16.73 7.82 3.80
N ASP A 96 16.96 7.24 2.63
CA ASP A 96 17.14 5.80 2.49
C ASP A 96 18.60 5.36 2.31
N GLU A 97 18.95 4.22 2.90
CA GLU A 97 20.25 3.58 2.72
C GLU A 97 20.12 2.06 2.71
N LEU A 98 20.87 1.40 1.81
CA LEU A 98 21.12 -0.04 1.86
C LEU A 98 22.52 -0.32 2.40
N GLY A 99 22.64 -1.42 3.15
CA GLY A 99 23.91 -1.87 3.70
C GLY A 99 24.01 -3.39 3.77
N VAL A 100 25.05 -3.86 4.43
CA VAL A 100 25.30 -5.28 4.70
C VAL A 100 25.50 -5.48 6.20
N SER A 101 24.69 -6.35 6.80
CA SER A 101 24.67 -6.60 8.24
C SER A 101 26.05 -6.99 8.77
N GLY A 102 26.49 -6.30 9.83
CA GLY A 102 27.78 -6.52 10.46
C GLY A 102 28.99 -6.05 9.63
N GLN A 103 28.78 -5.31 8.54
CA GLN A 103 29.85 -4.68 7.76
C GLN A 103 29.84 -3.16 7.92
N THR A 104 31.01 -2.56 7.77
CA THR A 104 31.18 -1.11 7.62
C THR A 104 31.69 -0.80 6.23
N GLY A 105 31.51 0.44 5.77
CA GLY A 105 32.04 0.91 4.49
C GLY A 105 32.84 2.19 4.62
N THR A 106 33.65 2.47 3.60
CA THR A 106 34.34 3.75 3.40
C THR A 106 33.63 4.52 2.31
N VAL A 107 33.27 5.77 2.58
CA VAL A 107 32.60 6.66 1.62
C VAL A 107 33.63 7.37 0.75
N THR A 108 33.48 7.29 -0.58
CA THR A 108 34.25 8.05 -1.58
C THR A 108 33.28 8.68 -2.58
N GLY A 109 33.04 9.98 -2.43
CA GLY A 109 31.95 10.64 -3.16
C GLY A 109 30.59 10.05 -2.76
N ASP A 110 29.75 9.75 -3.74
CA ASP A 110 28.42 9.16 -3.57
C ASP A 110 28.44 7.61 -3.40
N ILE A 111 29.64 7.00 -3.27
CA ILE A 111 29.81 5.55 -3.18
C ILE A 111 30.35 5.14 -1.82
N THR A 112 29.63 4.26 -1.12
CA THR A 112 30.10 3.53 0.06
C THR A 112 30.65 2.17 -0.38
N THR A 113 31.93 1.89 -0.13
CA THR A 113 32.54 0.58 -0.44
C THR A 113 32.85 -0.20 0.84
N GLY A 114 32.49 -1.48 0.90
CA GLY A 114 32.73 -2.33 2.06
C GLY A 114 34.21 -2.38 2.48
N SER A 115 34.47 -2.28 3.79
CA SER A 115 35.83 -2.30 4.35
C SER A 115 36.50 -3.68 4.28
N SER A 116 35.73 -4.74 4.07
CA SER A 116 36.18 -6.12 3.91
C SER A 116 35.33 -6.86 2.88
N SER A 117 35.90 -7.92 2.28
CA SER A 117 35.13 -8.86 1.47
C SER A 117 34.24 -9.74 2.35
N LEU A 118 33.05 -10.04 1.85
CA LEU A 118 32.14 -11.03 2.41
C LEU A 118 32.67 -12.45 2.16
N THR A 119 31.99 -13.44 2.73
CA THR A 119 32.29 -14.86 2.49
C THR A 119 32.36 -15.16 0.99
N GLY A 120 33.40 -15.90 0.60
CA GLY A 120 33.60 -16.26 -0.81
C GLY A 120 34.24 -15.17 -1.67
N GLY A 121 34.78 -14.11 -1.06
CA GLY A 121 35.49 -13.04 -1.79
C GLY A 121 34.57 -12.01 -2.43
N ILE A 122 33.28 -12.03 -2.13
CA ILE A 122 32.29 -11.08 -2.65
C ILE A 122 32.56 -9.70 -2.04
N THR A 123 32.70 -8.69 -2.88
CA THR A 123 32.80 -7.27 -2.47
C THR A 123 31.44 -6.60 -2.59
N TRP A 124 31.19 -5.59 -1.77
CA TRP A 124 29.95 -4.81 -1.85
C TRP A 124 30.21 -3.31 -1.94
N SER A 125 29.32 -2.60 -2.63
CA SER A 125 29.27 -1.15 -2.66
C SER A 125 27.82 -0.65 -2.72
N TYR A 126 27.56 0.54 -2.19
CA TYR A 126 26.27 1.22 -2.26
C TYR A 126 26.44 2.59 -2.91
N ASN A 127 25.61 2.90 -3.90
CA ASN A 127 25.56 4.20 -4.53
C ASN A 127 24.39 5.00 -3.95
N ASP A 128 24.71 6.03 -3.16
CA ASP A 128 23.74 6.88 -2.44
C ASP A 128 22.89 7.77 -3.35
N THR A 129 23.25 7.86 -4.63
CA THR A 129 22.59 8.72 -5.60
C THR A 129 21.55 7.94 -6.39
N THR A 130 21.78 6.65 -6.58
CA THR A 130 20.88 5.77 -7.33
C THR A 130 20.10 4.80 -6.44
N GLY A 131 20.45 4.68 -5.16
CA GLY A 131 19.81 3.73 -4.24
C GLY A 131 20.13 2.27 -4.59
N VAL A 132 21.28 2.02 -5.23
CA VAL A 132 21.69 0.69 -5.71
C VAL A 132 22.85 0.16 -4.90
N LEU A 133 22.66 -1.03 -4.31
CA LEU A 133 23.71 -1.83 -3.72
C LEU A 133 24.18 -2.89 -4.73
N SER A 134 25.49 -2.96 -4.94
CA SER A 134 26.17 -3.93 -5.80
C SER A 134 26.91 -4.96 -4.96
N LEU A 135 26.71 -6.24 -5.28
CA LEU A 135 27.54 -7.36 -4.84
C LEU A 135 28.30 -7.86 -6.07
N ASP A 136 29.62 -7.99 -5.99
CA ASP A 136 30.46 -8.42 -7.10
C ASP A 136 31.52 -9.44 -6.66
N GLY A 137 31.82 -10.41 -7.52
CA GLY A 137 32.84 -11.43 -7.30
C GLY A 137 32.37 -12.81 -7.75
N ASP A 138 33.24 -13.62 -8.36
CA ASP A 138 32.88 -14.99 -8.77
C ASP A 138 32.82 -15.91 -7.54
N SER A 139 31.61 -16.35 -7.16
CA SER A 139 31.39 -17.14 -5.96
C SER A 139 30.17 -18.06 -6.07
N SER A 140 30.09 -19.04 -5.16
CA SER A 140 29.00 -20.03 -5.15
C SER A 140 27.64 -19.41 -4.83
N VAL A 141 26.56 -20.08 -5.28
CA VAL A 141 25.17 -19.72 -4.95
C VAL A 141 24.96 -19.60 -3.44
N ALA A 142 25.56 -20.50 -2.65
CA ALA A 142 25.46 -20.46 -1.19
C ALA A 142 26.07 -19.18 -0.57
N ASN A 143 27.20 -18.70 -1.11
CA ASN A 143 27.81 -17.46 -0.65
C ASN A 143 26.97 -16.24 -1.04
N TYR A 144 26.43 -16.21 -2.26
CA TYR A 144 25.53 -15.14 -2.69
C TYR A 144 24.21 -15.13 -1.93
N GLN A 145 23.63 -16.30 -1.63
CA GLN A 145 22.46 -16.38 -0.78
C GLN A 145 22.75 -15.80 0.61
N ALA A 146 23.89 -16.15 1.22
CA ALA A 146 24.29 -15.58 2.50
C ALA A 146 24.47 -14.05 2.44
N ALA A 147 25.10 -13.53 1.38
CA ALA A 147 25.26 -12.10 1.16
C ALA A 147 23.90 -11.38 0.99
N LEU A 148 23.01 -11.91 0.15
CA LEU A 148 21.67 -11.36 -0.09
C LEU A 148 20.81 -11.35 1.19
N ARG A 149 20.89 -12.41 2.00
CA ARG A 149 20.21 -12.49 3.32
C ARG A 149 20.73 -11.52 4.36
N SER A 150 21.92 -10.94 4.13
CA SER A 150 22.53 -9.97 5.03
C SER A 150 22.26 -8.52 4.61
N ILE A 151 21.56 -8.28 3.50
CA ILE A 151 21.25 -6.92 3.07
C ILE A 151 20.33 -6.24 4.08
N THR A 152 20.73 -5.05 4.49
CA THR A 152 19.98 -4.21 5.42
C THR A 152 19.40 -3.00 4.73
N TYR A 153 18.28 -2.51 5.23
CA TYR A 153 17.70 -1.22 4.92
C TYR A 153 17.67 -0.34 6.17
N THR A 154 17.98 0.94 6.00
CA THR A 154 17.88 1.99 7.03
C THR A 154 17.19 3.24 6.48
N ASN A 155 16.40 3.89 7.33
CA ASN A 155 15.81 5.19 7.07
C ASN A 155 16.35 6.22 8.08
N ALA A 156 16.86 7.35 7.61
CA ALA A 156 17.44 8.41 8.43
C ALA A 156 16.39 9.26 9.16
N THR A 157 15.12 9.21 8.73
CA THR A 157 13.99 9.93 9.33
C THR A 157 12.85 8.96 9.66
N PRO A 158 13.05 8.00 10.58
CA PRO A 158 12.07 6.93 10.81
C PRO A 158 10.71 7.41 11.34
N ALA A 159 10.63 8.62 11.92
CA ALA A 159 9.38 9.26 12.35
C ALA A 159 8.57 9.88 11.18
N ASP A 160 9.23 10.19 10.06
CA ASP A 160 8.60 10.59 8.80
C ASP A 160 9.33 9.88 7.65
N PRO A 161 9.05 8.59 7.44
CA PRO A 161 9.79 7.79 6.47
C PRO A 161 9.26 7.99 5.03
N GLY A 162 8.08 8.60 4.86
CA GLY A 162 7.36 8.75 3.59
C GLY A 162 6.61 7.49 3.16
N THR A 163 6.30 7.36 1.87
CA THR A 163 5.61 6.19 1.28
C THR A 163 6.41 4.90 1.43
N ALA A 164 5.81 3.71 1.30
CA ALA A 164 6.56 2.45 1.30
C ALA A 164 7.68 2.41 0.23
N ARG A 165 8.75 1.64 0.49
CA ARG A 165 9.79 1.34 -0.51
C ARG A 165 9.65 -0.07 -1.04
N THR A 166 10.07 -0.29 -2.28
CA THR A 166 10.22 -1.65 -2.82
C THR A 166 11.70 -1.98 -2.92
N ILE A 167 12.20 -2.91 -2.12
CA ILE A 167 13.58 -3.41 -2.25
C ILE A 167 13.58 -4.55 -3.26
N ARG A 168 14.25 -4.31 -4.39
CA ARG A 168 14.31 -5.26 -5.49
C ARG A 168 15.66 -5.95 -5.55
N PHE A 169 15.66 -7.25 -5.35
CA PHE A 169 16.81 -8.13 -5.58
C PHE A 169 16.87 -8.53 -7.07
N SER A 170 18.05 -8.52 -7.66
CA SER A 170 18.32 -9.04 -9.01
C SER A 170 19.61 -9.86 -8.98
N LEU A 171 19.55 -11.11 -9.43
CA LEU A 171 20.75 -11.94 -9.62
C LEU A 171 21.54 -11.44 -10.83
N GLY A 172 22.86 -11.50 -10.73
CA GLY A 172 23.79 -10.99 -11.74
C GLY A 172 24.01 -9.48 -11.63
N LYS A 173 24.66 -8.92 -12.65
CA LYS A 173 25.12 -7.53 -12.65
C LYS A 173 24.08 -6.52 -13.16
N LEU A 174 22.99 -7.00 -13.74
CA LEU A 174 21.94 -6.16 -14.29
C LEU A 174 20.77 -6.04 -13.29
N LEU A 175 20.19 -4.85 -13.25
CA LEU A 175 18.95 -4.59 -12.54
C LEU A 175 17.76 -4.92 -13.45
N SER A 176 16.74 -5.55 -12.89
CA SER A 176 15.47 -5.75 -13.59
C SER A 176 14.65 -4.45 -13.60
N ASN A 177 14.00 -4.15 -14.72
CA ASN A 177 13.05 -3.04 -14.87
C ASN A 177 11.75 -3.34 -14.09
N PRO A 178 11.31 -2.45 -13.18
CA PRO A 178 10.18 -2.71 -12.26
C PRO A 178 8.84 -2.91 -12.95
N VAL A 179 8.70 -2.46 -14.20
CA VAL A 179 7.43 -2.53 -14.93
C VAL A 179 7.29 -3.84 -15.70
N ASN A 180 8.30 -4.19 -16.51
CA ASN A 180 8.22 -5.35 -17.42
C ASN A 180 9.08 -6.55 -16.97
N GLY A 181 9.94 -6.38 -15.97
CA GLY A 181 10.84 -7.43 -15.49
C GLY A 181 12.07 -7.68 -16.37
N HIS A 182 12.23 -6.94 -17.47
CA HIS A 182 13.34 -7.10 -18.41
C HIS A 182 14.65 -6.50 -17.87
N PHE A 183 15.78 -6.84 -18.50
CA PHE A 183 17.11 -6.38 -18.10
C PHE A 183 17.76 -5.63 -19.25
N TYR A 184 18.52 -4.56 -18.93
CA TYR A 184 19.10 -3.68 -19.93
C TYR A 184 20.59 -3.48 -19.68
N GLU A 185 21.37 -3.49 -20.75
CA GLU A 185 22.81 -3.36 -20.73
C GLU A 185 23.27 -2.40 -21.84
N PHE A 186 24.14 -1.44 -21.51
CA PHE A 186 24.84 -0.66 -22.52
C PHE A 186 26.14 -1.37 -22.91
N VAL A 187 26.23 -1.80 -24.17
CA VAL A 187 27.42 -2.46 -24.71
C VAL A 187 28.24 -1.46 -25.53
N PRO A 188 29.42 -1.03 -25.04
CA PRO A 188 30.23 -0.02 -25.72
C PRO A 188 30.86 -0.59 -27.00
N SER A 189 30.70 0.14 -28.10
CA SER A 189 31.29 -0.17 -29.40
C SER A 189 31.24 1.07 -30.29
N THR A 190 32.20 1.98 -30.09
CA THR A 190 32.20 3.27 -30.77
C THR A 190 32.25 3.11 -32.28
N GLY A 191 31.29 3.74 -32.98
CA GLY A 191 31.17 3.71 -34.43
C GLY A 191 30.64 2.40 -35.01
N ILE A 192 30.06 1.52 -34.20
CA ILE A 192 29.39 0.32 -34.71
C ILE A 192 28.19 0.71 -35.59
N ALA A 193 28.06 0.07 -36.75
CA ALA A 193 26.90 0.25 -37.61
C ALA A 193 25.66 -0.41 -36.98
N TRP A 194 24.45 0.15 -37.19
CA TRP A 194 23.22 -0.38 -36.59
C TRP A 194 22.99 -1.86 -36.94
N THR A 195 23.19 -2.26 -38.21
CA THR A 195 23.02 -3.66 -38.63
C THR A 195 24.00 -4.61 -37.92
N ALA A 196 25.21 -4.14 -37.62
CA ALA A 196 26.21 -4.92 -36.90
C ALA A 196 25.86 -5.01 -35.40
N ALA A 197 25.39 -3.91 -34.81
CA ALA A 197 24.88 -3.89 -33.44
C ALA A 197 23.67 -4.82 -33.28
N ASN A 198 22.71 -4.78 -34.21
CA ASN A 198 21.55 -5.66 -34.20
C ASN A 198 21.97 -7.13 -34.32
N THR A 199 22.94 -7.44 -35.20
CA THR A 199 23.48 -8.81 -35.32
C THR A 199 24.15 -9.27 -34.02
N ALA A 200 24.94 -8.41 -33.38
CA ALA A 200 25.64 -8.73 -32.15
C ALA A 200 24.67 -8.91 -30.95
N ALA A 201 23.63 -8.08 -30.87
CA ALA A 201 22.61 -8.18 -29.84
C ALA A 201 21.86 -9.53 -29.94
N ASN A 202 21.50 -9.94 -31.17
CA ASN A 202 20.78 -11.19 -31.45
C ASN A 202 21.68 -12.45 -31.53
N ASP A 203 22.96 -12.35 -31.19
CA ASP A 203 23.85 -13.51 -31.19
C ASP A 203 23.36 -14.57 -30.18
N THR A 204 23.32 -15.84 -30.58
CA THR A 204 22.81 -16.93 -29.73
C THR A 204 23.61 -17.18 -28.45
N GLY A 205 24.85 -16.68 -28.39
CA GLY A 205 25.70 -16.67 -27.20
C GLY A 205 25.44 -15.48 -26.29
N ASN A 206 24.76 -14.44 -26.77
CA ASN A 206 24.38 -13.27 -25.99
C ASN A 206 23.14 -13.57 -25.15
N LYS A 207 23.35 -14.19 -23.99
CA LYS A 207 22.28 -14.55 -23.06
C LYS A 207 22.52 -14.05 -21.64
N TYR A 208 21.43 -13.65 -20.99
CA TYR A 208 21.40 -13.31 -19.57
C TYR A 208 20.48 -14.27 -18.83
N PHE A 209 21.02 -15.17 -18.00
CA PHE A 209 20.26 -16.23 -17.31
C PHE A 209 19.31 -17.01 -18.24
N GLY A 210 19.81 -17.33 -19.44
CA GLY A 210 19.04 -18.05 -20.46
C GLY A 210 18.04 -17.21 -21.25
N ARG A 211 17.97 -15.89 -21.03
CA ARG A 211 17.21 -14.93 -21.84
C ARG A 211 18.03 -14.45 -23.02
N GLN A 212 17.47 -14.45 -24.22
CA GLN A 212 18.15 -14.01 -25.43
C GLN A 212 18.22 -12.48 -25.49
N GLY A 213 19.40 -11.95 -25.79
CA GLY A 213 19.56 -10.50 -26.01
C GLY A 213 19.03 -10.05 -27.36
N TYR A 214 18.61 -8.80 -27.43
CA TYR A 214 18.23 -8.07 -28.64
C TYR A 214 18.43 -6.55 -28.43
N LEU A 215 18.39 -5.74 -29.49
CA LEU A 215 18.44 -4.27 -29.32
C LEU A 215 17.16 -3.79 -28.65
N ALA A 216 17.30 -2.97 -27.61
CA ALA A 216 16.19 -2.58 -26.75
C ALA A 216 15.02 -1.94 -27.51
N THR A 217 13.83 -2.31 -27.08
CA THR A 217 12.54 -1.75 -27.49
C THR A 217 12.00 -0.92 -26.34
N ILE A 218 11.57 0.32 -26.58
CA ILE A 218 11.16 1.23 -25.50
C ILE A 218 9.72 1.66 -25.71
N THR A 219 8.83 1.05 -24.94
CA THR A 219 7.38 1.09 -25.14
C THR A 219 6.65 2.06 -24.19
N SER A 220 7.36 2.66 -23.24
CA SER A 220 6.80 3.61 -22.29
C SER A 220 7.81 4.65 -21.80
N SER A 221 7.31 5.76 -21.25
CA SER A 221 8.15 6.77 -20.59
C SER A 221 8.87 6.24 -19.35
N THR A 222 8.22 5.34 -18.59
CA THR A 222 8.85 4.71 -17.42
C THR A 222 10.03 3.83 -17.82
N GLU A 223 9.89 3.05 -18.89
CA GLU A 223 10.96 2.25 -19.46
C GLU A 223 12.10 3.14 -20.00
N GLN A 224 11.77 4.22 -20.71
CA GLN A 224 12.76 5.20 -21.17
C GLN A 224 13.60 5.77 -20.02
N ASN A 225 12.96 6.14 -18.92
CA ASN A 225 13.66 6.65 -17.73
C ASN A 225 14.59 5.60 -17.12
N PHE A 226 14.14 4.34 -17.08
CA PHE A 226 14.96 3.22 -16.59
C PHE A 226 16.19 2.98 -17.47
N VAL A 227 16.00 2.98 -18.79
CA VAL A 227 17.08 2.82 -19.77
C VAL A 227 18.08 3.98 -19.66
N GLN A 228 17.61 5.23 -19.66
CA GLN A 228 18.48 6.41 -19.66
C GLN A 228 19.45 6.48 -18.48
N GLN A 229 19.08 5.95 -17.31
CA GLN A 229 19.98 5.89 -16.15
C GLN A 229 21.17 4.94 -16.34
N ARG A 230 21.12 4.04 -17.33
CA ARG A 230 22.11 2.98 -17.59
C ARG A 230 22.93 3.20 -18.85
N VAL A 231 22.58 4.23 -19.62
CA VAL A 231 23.28 4.58 -20.85
C VAL A 231 24.58 5.31 -20.49
N ALA A 232 25.72 4.80 -20.97
CA ALA A 232 27.04 5.40 -20.75
C ALA A 232 27.51 6.30 -21.93
N GLY A 233 26.71 6.39 -22.99
CA GLY A 233 26.98 7.17 -24.21
C GLY A 233 25.90 6.93 -25.27
N ASN A 234 25.94 7.61 -26.41
CA ASN A 234 24.90 7.45 -27.44
C ASN A 234 24.80 5.98 -27.91
N GLY A 235 23.59 5.42 -27.87
CA GLY A 235 23.39 3.97 -28.02
C GLY A 235 22.27 3.60 -28.97
N TRP A 236 22.53 2.68 -29.91
CA TRP A 236 21.50 2.11 -30.78
C TRP A 236 20.37 1.43 -30.00
N ILE A 237 19.14 1.56 -30.52
CA ILE A 237 17.94 0.84 -30.08
C ILE A 237 17.28 0.14 -31.28
N GLY A 238 16.33 -0.75 -31.02
CA GLY A 238 15.74 -1.67 -31.99
C GLY A 238 14.70 -1.08 -32.94
N ALA A 239 14.75 0.22 -33.25
CA ALA A 239 13.77 0.91 -34.10
C ALA A 239 14.35 1.33 -35.46
N SER A 240 13.53 1.18 -36.50
CA SER A 240 13.85 1.55 -37.89
C SER A 240 12.59 1.80 -38.71
N ASP A 241 12.69 2.62 -39.75
CA ASP A 241 11.67 2.85 -40.78
C ASP A 241 12.10 2.41 -42.20
N THR A 242 13.22 1.69 -42.34
CA THR A 242 13.75 1.15 -43.62
C THR A 242 12.73 0.43 -44.51
N GLU A 243 11.64 -0.12 -43.94
CA GLU A 243 10.57 -0.77 -44.70
C GLU A 243 9.69 0.24 -45.45
N ASN A 244 9.37 1.36 -44.81
CA ASN A 244 8.57 2.44 -45.36
C ASN A 244 8.96 3.77 -44.70
N GLU A 245 9.69 4.58 -45.45
CA GLU A 245 10.18 5.91 -45.05
C GLU A 245 9.11 6.75 -44.34
N GLY A 246 9.46 7.27 -43.15
CA GLY A 246 8.56 8.03 -42.28
C GLY A 246 7.62 7.18 -41.40
N THR A 247 7.64 5.84 -41.52
CA THR A 247 6.87 4.92 -40.67
C THR A 247 7.80 4.09 -39.78
N TRP A 248 7.96 4.54 -38.54
CA TRP A 248 8.88 3.94 -37.58
C TRP A 248 8.30 2.74 -36.86
N LYS A 249 9.06 1.65 -36.87
CA LYS A 249 8.69 0.37 -36.27
C LYS A 249 9.77 -0.16 -35.33
N TRP A 250 9.35 -0.93 -34.34
CA TRP A 250 10.25 -1.86 -33.66
C TRP A 250 10.57 -3.00 -34.62
N VAL A 251 11.85 -3.28 -34.81
CA VAL A 251 12.37 -4.35 -35.68
C VAL A 251 13.15 -5.41 -34.89
N ALA A 252 13.37 -5.18 -33.60
CA ALA A 252 13.96 -6.12 -32.66
C ALA A 252 12.95 -6.51 -31.56
N GLY A 253 13.30 -7.51 -30.76
CA GLY A 253 12.57 -7.88 -29.55
C GLY A 253 11.16 -8.45 -29.77
N PRO A 254 10.41 -8.64 -28.68
CA PRO A 254 9.01 -9.08 -28.69
C PRO A 254 8.07 -8.17 -29.51
N GLU A 255 8.41 -6.89 -29.63
CA GLU A 255 7.65 -5.86 -30.32
C GLU A 255 7.92 -5.83 -31.83
N SER A 256 8.83 -6.66 -32.34
CA SER A 256 9.22 -6.68 -33.75
C SER A 256 8.01 -6.71 -34.71
N GLY A 257 8.00 -5.80 -35.68
CA GLY A 257 6.92 -5.59 -36.63
C GLY A 257 5.88 -4.55 -36.19
N THR A 258 5.99 -4.01 -34.98
CA THR A 258 5.05 -3.03 -34.43
C THR A 258 5.39 -1.60 -34.86
N THR A 259 4.44 -0.92 -35.50
CA THR A 259 4.53 0.54 -35.74
C THR A 259 4.26 1.32 -34.47
N PHE A 260 5.05 2.36 -34.22
CA PHE A 260 4.89 3.23 -33.05
C PHE A 260 4.82 4.72 -33.40
N TRP A 261 5.26 5.12 -34.58
CA TRP A 261 5.24 6.53 -35.00
C TRP A 261 5.12 6.65 -36.52
N ASN A 262 4.37 7.65 -36.98
CA ASN A 262 4.13 7.95 -38.39
C ASN A 262 4.33 9.44 -38.67
N GLY A 263 5.13 9.78 -39.67
CA GLY A 263 5.34 11.16 -40.14
C GLY A 263 5.53 11.25 -41.65
N ALA A 264 6.03 12.40 -42.12
CA ALA A 264 6.38 12.58 -43.52
C ALA A 264 7.67 11.82 -43.87
N VAL A 265 7.93 11.66 -45.18
CA VAL A 265 9.12 10.96 -45.72
C VAL A 265 10.46 11.62 -45.43
N ASN A 266 10.46 12.70 -44.64
CA ASN A 266 11.65 13.41 -44.19
C ASN A 266 11.66 13.49 -42.65
N GLY A 267 10.94 12.59 -41.98
CA GLY A 267 10.73 12.58 -40.54
C GLY A 267 9.93 13.76 -39.94
N THR A 268 9.68 14.86 -40.67
CA THR A 268 9.03 16.04 -40.09
C THR A 268 7.51 15.85 -39.89
N VAL A 269 6.97 16.47 -38.82
CA VAL A 269 5.53 16.53 -38.48
C VAL A 269 4.86 15.14 -38.48
N GLY A 270 5.06 14.39 -37.40
CA GLY A 270 4.45 13.08 -37.21
C GLY A 270 3.65 12.93 -35.92
N THR A 271 2.97 11.80 -35.80
CA THR A 271 2.15 11.41 -34.66
C THR A 271 2.56 10.04 -34.14
N VAL A 272 2.63 9.92 -32.81
CA VAL A 272 2.75 8.62 -32.14
C VAL A 272 1.45 7.84 -32.38
N ASP A 273 1.57 6.55 -32.69
CA ASP A 273 0.40 5.70 -32.88
C ASP A 273 -0.40 5.57 -31.56
N PRO A 274 -1.74 5.52 -31.60
CA PRO A 274 -2.55 5.43 -30.39
C PRO A 274 -2.12 4.28 -29.47
N GLY A 275 -1.83 4.62 -28.21
CA GLY A 275 -1.37 3.65 -27.20
C GLY A 275 0.11 3.22 -27.33
N ARG A 276 0.89 3.89 -28.18
CA ARG A 276 2.33 3.68 -28.33
C ARG A 276 3.14 4.80 -27.71
N TYR A 277 4.46 4.65 -27.71
CA TYR A 277 5.40 5.60 -27.14
C TYR A 277 6.50 5.93 -28.14
N ALA A 278 6.88 7.20 -28.20
CA ALA A 278 8.08 7.67 -28.89
C ALA A 278 8.72 8.80 -28.08
N ASN A 279 10.05 8.88 -28.08
CA ASN A 279 10.78 9.92 -27.36
C ASN A 279 11.77 10.68 -28.25
N TRP A 280 11.39 10.96 -29.49
CA TRP A 280 12.17 11.80 -30.41
C TRP A 280 12.45 13.18 -29.83
N VAL A 281 13.60 13.79 -30.18
CA VAL A 281 13.87 15.19 -29.82
C VAL A 281 12.76 16.09 -30.39
N PRO A 282 12.02 16.83 -29.54
CA PRO A 282 10.85 17.57 -29.98
C PRO A 282 11.17 18.64 -31.02
N GLY A 283 10.51 18.58 -32.18
CA GLY A 283 10.61 19.58 -33.23
C GLY A 283 11.82 19.43 -34.17
N ASP A 284 12.72 18.49 -33.87
CA ASP A 284 13.93 18.23 -34.65
C ASP A 284 13.99 16.82 -35.23
N GLU A 285 13.38 15.83 -34.55
CA GLU A 285 13.58 14.42 -34.88
C GLU A 285 12.23 13.65 -34.96
N PRO A 286 12.16 12.56 -35.73
CA PRO A 286 13.16 12.16 -36.72
C PRO A 286 13.20 13.17 -37.89
N ASN A 287 14.31 13.31 -38.61
CA ASN A 287 14.42 14.26 -39.74
C ASN A 287 14.95 13.68 -41.04
N ASP A 288 15.28 12.39 -41.07
CA ASP A 288 15.82 11.70 -42.23
C ASP A 288 16.98 12.48 -42.90
N PHE A 289 17.89 13.08 -42.11
CA PHE A 289 18.96 13.89 -42.67
C PHE A 289 20.05 13.03 -43.30
N GLY A 290 19.84 12.66 -44.56
CA GLY A 290 20.79 11.88 -45.35
C GLY A 290 20.53 10.38 -45.37
N GLY A 291 19.27 9.94 -45.26
CA GLY A 291 18.88 8.53 -45.27
C GLY A 291 19.09 7.91 -43.90
N GLU A 292 18.41 8.47 -42.90
CA GLU A 292 18.60 8.14 -41.48
C GLU A 292 17.53 7.16 -40.99
N ASP A 293 17.70 5.88 -41.32
CA ASP A 293 16.64 4.90 -41.07
C ASP A 293 16.68 4.19 -39.69
N TYR A 294 17.50 4.65 -38.74
CA TYR A 294 17.78 3.90 -37.50
C TYR A 294 17.84 4.77 -36.25
N ALA A 295 17.15 4.36 -35.19
CA ALA A 295 17.05 5.15 -33.97
C ALA A 295 18.19 4.87 -32.97
N HIS A 296 18.64 5.92 -32.31
CA HIS A 296 19.51 5.82 -31.13
C HIS A 296 18.96 6.64 -29.95
N VAL A 297 19.41 6.33 -28.73
CA VAL A 297 19.20 7.18 -27.55
C VAL A 297 20.41 8.09 -27.36
N ILE A 298 20.17 9.37 -27.16
CA ILE A 298 21.20 10.37 -26.83
C ILE A 298 21.59 10.21 -25.36
N GLY A 299 22.83 9.78 -25.11
CA GLY A 299 23.34 9.49 -23.77
C GLY A 299 24.15 10.61 -23.13
N THR A 300 24.40 11.70 -23.86
CA THR A 300 25.31 12.79 -23.48
C THR A 300 24.60 14.14 -23.40
N ASP A 301 25.09 15.04 -22.53
CA ASP A 301 24.59 16.43 -22.44
C ASP A 301 25.19 17.36 -23.51
N ALA A 302 26.08 16.85 -24.35
CA ALA A 302 26.72 17.64 -25.40
C ALA A 302 25.74 18.04 -26.53
N ILE A 303 24.56 17.45 -26.57
CA ILE A 303 23.50 17.72 -27.55
C ILE A 303 22.37 18.48 -26.86
N LEU A 304 21.89 19.54 -27.50
CA LEU A 304 20.79 20.36 -27.00
C LEU A 304 19.57 20.23 -27.93
N LYS A 305 18.37 20.30 -27.37
CA LYS A 305 17.13 20.41 -28.14
C LYS A 305 17.09 21.76 -28.83
N SER A 306 16.71 21.83 -30.10
CA SER A 306 16.59 23.13 -30.77
C SER A 306 15.44 23.96 -30.20
N SER A 307 14.41 23.30 -29.68
CA SER A 307 13.16 23.92 -29.23
C SER A 307 13.34 24.87 -28.04
N ASP A 308 14.25 24.55 -27.12
CA ASP A 308 14.44 25.30 -25.87
C ASP A 308 15.90 25.39 -25.40
N GLY A 309 16.85 24.80 -26.12
CA GLY A 309 18.28 24.82 -25.77
C GLY A 309 18.65 23.98 -24.54
N THR A 310 17.76 23.11 -24.05
CA THR A 310 18.04 22.19 -22.93
C THR A 310 18.73 20.91 -23.41
N SER A 311 19.35 20.14 -22.50
CA SER A 311 19.99 18.86 -22.84
C SER A 311 19.01 17.91 -23.54
N ALA A 312 19.46 17.32 -24.65
CA ALA A 312 18.73 16.28 -25.40
C ALA A 312 18.98 14.87 -24.85
N ARG A 313 19.73 14.74 -23.73
CA ARG A 313 19.94 13.46 -23.06
C ARG A 313 18.59 12.78 -22.77
N GLY A 314 18.47 11.49 -23.10
CA GLY A 314 17.22 10.73 -22.97
C GLY A 314 16.34 10.70 -24.20
N PHE A 315 16.49 11.67 -25.11
CA PHE A 315 15.71 11.70 -26.34
C PHE A 315 16.33 10.83 -27.43
N TRP A 316 15.54 10.57 -28.46
CA TRP A 316 15.94 9.79 -29.62
C TRP A 316 16.24 10.68 -30.80
N ASN A 317 17.15 10.19 -31.63
CA ASN A 317 17.55 10.79 -32.89
C ASN A 317 17.74 9.65 -33.88
N ASP A 318 17.38 9.87 -35.13
CA ASP A 318 17.57 8.94 -36.23
C ASP A 318 18.93 9.16 -36.87
N LEU A 319 19.57 8.10 -37.35
CA LEU A 319 20.87 8.14 -37.98
C LEU A 319 20.94 7.11 -39.11
N ALA A 320 21.81 7.38 -40.10
CA ALA A 320 22.15 6.39 -41.12
C ALA A 320 22.76 5.14 -40.48
N ASN A 321 22.73 3.99 -41.18
CA ASN A 321 23.25 2.71 -40.65
C ASN A 321 24.70 2.82 -40.13
N SER A 322 25.55 3.64 -40.75
CA SER A 322 26.94 3.85 -40.31
C SER A 322 27.09 4.68 -39.03
N GLY A 323 25.99 5.23 -38.50
CA GLY A 323 25.99 6.25 -37.47
C GLY A 323 26.52 7.59 -37.95
N SER A 324 26.85 8.46 -36.99
CA SER A 324 27.39 9.80 -37.22
C SER A 324 28.77 9.98 -36.57
N THR A 325 29.34 11.18 -36.70
CA THR A 325 30.57 11.61 -36.02
C THR A 325 30.29 12.83 -35.15
N GLY A 326 31.20 13.17 -34.24
CA GLY A 326 31.01 14.31 -33.33
C GLY A 326 29.98 14.00 -32.23
N ASN A 327 29.10 14.96 -31.94
CA ASN A 327 28.21 14.87 -30.77
C ASN A 327 27.20 13.72 -30.85
N TYR A 328 26.77 13.33 -32.04
CA TYR A 328 25.87 12.20 -32.29
C TYR A 328 26.61 10.88 -32.58
N GLN A 329 27.95 10.85 -32.42
CA GLN A 329 28.70 9.62 -32.65
C GLN A 329 28.14 8.51 -31.76
N VAL A 330 27.82 7.38 -32.38
CA VAL A 330 27.37 6.19 -31.65
C VAL A 330 28.54 5.65 -30.86
N GLN A 331 28.32 5.42 -29.58
CA GLN A 331 29.31 4.93 -28.62
C GLN A 331 29.05 3.48 -28.21
N GLY A 332 27.89 2.92 -28.58
CA GLY A 332 27.52 1.56 -28.28
C GLY A 332 26.09 1.23 -28.65
N SER A 333 25.51 0.26 -27.95
CA SER A 333 24.16 -0.22 -28.19
C SER A 333 23.50 -0.65 -26.89
N ILE A 334 22.19 -0.53 -26.81
CA ILE A 334 21.43 -0.89 -25.62
C ILE A 334 20.81 -2.26 -25.88
N TYR A 335 21.24 -3.26 -25.13
CA TYR A 335 20.71 -4.61 -25.20
C TYR A 335 19.62 -4.79 -24.16
N GLU A 336 18.58 -5.51 -24.53
CA GLU A 336 17.48 -5.90 -23.66
C GLU A 336 17.38 -7.43 -23.60
N TYR A 337 17.05 -7.94 -22.42
CA TYR A 337 16.88 -9.37 -22.16
C TYR A 337 15.54 -9.60 -21.45
N GLY A 338 14.61 -10.32 -22.09
CA GLY A 338 13.27 -10.61 -21.57
C GLY A 338 12.18 -10.59 -22.65
N GLY A 339 11.06 -11.25 -22.39
CA GLY A 339 9.84 -11.18 -23.22
C GLY A 339 9.83 -12.03 -24.48
N LEU A 340 10.95 -12.67 -24.87
CA LEU A 340 10.96 -13.56 -26.04
C LEU A 340 10.39 -14.93 -25.69
N ALA A 341 9.72 -15.59 -26.65
CA ALA A 341 9.01 -16.85 -26.41
C ALA A 341 9.91 -18.01 -25.92
N GLU A 342 11.19 -18.00 -26.29
CA GLU A 342 12.18 -19.03 -25.93
C GLU A 342 13.01 -18.65 -24.69
N ASP A 343 12.69 -17.54 -24.02
CA ASP A 343 13.40 -17.12 -22.82
C ASP A 343 13.15 -18.07 -21.65
N SER A 344 14.19 -18.30 -20.86
CA SER A 344 14.10 -19.02 -19.58
C SER A 344 12.99 -18.46 -18.68
N THR A 345 12.20 -19.31 -18.02
CA THR A 345 11.16 -18.86 -17.06
C THR A 345 11.71 -18.71 -15.64
N GLN A 346 13.03 -18.77 -15.45
CA GLN A 346 13.66 -18.64 -14.15
C GLN A 346 13.39 -17.27 -13.53
N LEU A 347 12.97 -17.28 -12.26
CA LEU A 347 12.82 -16.08 -11.47
C LEU A 347 14.20 -15.64 -10.99
N ILE A 348 14.70 -14.53 -11.54
CA ILE A 348 16.05 -14.00 -11.25
C ILE A 348 16.00 -12.59 -10.65
N ALA A 349 14.79 -12.09 -10.38
CA ALA A 349 14.56 -10.89 -9.60
C ALA A 349 13.33 -11.09 -8.71
N GLY A 350 13.31 -10.42 -7.56
CA GLY A 350 12.20 -10.47 -6.61
C GLY A 350 12.14 -9.19 -5.77
N ASN A 351 10.96 -8.89 -5.27
CA ASN A 351 10.68 -7.64 -4.57
C ASN A 351 10.29 -7.92 -3.12
N VAL A 352 10.76 -7.08 -2.21
CA VAL A 352 10.27 -6.99 -0.83
C VAL A 352 9.74 -5.57 -0.64
N THR A 353 8.48 -5.43 -0.25
CA THR A 353 7.96 -4.12 0.15
C THR A 353 8.37 -3.83 1.59
N ILE A 354 9.05 -2.71 1.81
CA ILE A 354 9.32 -2.16 3.13
C ILE A 354 8.20 -1.17 3.43
N ASN A 355 7.29 -1.62 4.26
CA ASN A 355 6.30 -0.76 4.85
C ASN A 355 6.97 -0.04 6.00
N PHE A 356 7.02 1.27 5.89
CA PHE A 356 7.21 2.07 7.08
C PHE A 356 5.90 2.05 7.84
N GLY A 357 5.93 1.95 9.15
CA GLY A 357 4.72 1.89 9.99
C GLY A 357 3.80 3.13 9.93
N GLY A 358 3.81 3.90 8.83
CA GLY A 358 2.67 4.61 8.31
C GLY A 358 2.70 4.40 6.78
N THR A 359 1.75 3.76 6.14
CA THR A 359 0.35 3.49 6.46
C THR A 359 0.15 1.99 6.74
N THR A 360 -0.26 1.67 7.96
CA THR A 360 -1.31 0.66 8.16
C THR A 360 -2.49 1.03 7.26
N LEU A 361 -3.49 0.15 7.10
CA LEU A 361 -4.84 0.66 6.84
C LEU A 361 -5.01 1.91 7.69
N ASN A 362 -5.38 3.04 7.08
CA ASN A 362 -5.47 4.31 7.78
C ASN A 362 -6.76 4.34 8.63
N ASN A 363 -7.01 3.23 9.33
CA ASN A 363 -7.98 2.97 10.37
C ASN A 363 -7.21 2.30 11.51
N PRO A 364 -7.39 2.70 12.77
CA PRO A 364 -6.61 2.22 13.89
C PRO A 364 -7.30 1.01 14.47
N ILE A 365 -7.49 -0.03 13.68
CA ILE A 365 -7.78 -1.33 14.26
C ILE A 365 -6.78 -2.24 13.58
N THR A 366 -5.68 -2.51 14.28
CA THR A 366 -5.02 -3.80 14.13
C THR A 366 -6.14 -4.81 14.23
N ALA A 367 -6.59 -5.32 13.07
CA ALA A 367 -7.66 -6.31 13.06
C ALA A 367 -7.28 -7.40 14.08
N PRO A 368 -8.21 -7.83 14.94
CA PRO A 368 -7.85 -8.55 16.15
C PRO A 368 -7.01 -9.78 15.83
N ASP A 369 -5.79 -9.80 16.34
CA ASP A 369 -4.84 -10.89 16.18
C ASP A 369 -4.54 -11.44 17.58
N PHE A 370 -5.47 -12.25 18.08
CA PHE A 370 -5.36 -12.87 19.39
C PHE A 370 -4.32 -13.98 19.42
N ASN A 371 -3.91 -14.49 18.25
CA ASN A 371 -3.02 -15.62 18.13
C ASN A 371 -1.58 -15.24 17.67
N ASN A 372 -1.37 -13.99 17.25
CA ASN A 372 -0.13 -13.41 16.72
C ASN A 372 0.37 -14.10 15.44
N ASP A 373 -0.54 -14.39 14.50
CA ASP A 373 -0.22 -14.94 13.17
C ASP A 373 -0.36 -13.91 12.04
N GLY A 374 -0.76 -12.68 12.37
CA GLY A 374 -0.97 -11.58 11.46
C GLY A 374 -2.31 -11.62 10.73
N ASN A 375 -3.23 -12.52 11.09
CA ASN A 375 -4.56 -12.61 10.50
C ASN A 375 -5.65 -12.27 11.53
N PRO A 376 -6.80 -11.74 11.07
CA PRO A 376 -7.89 -11.43 11.97
C PRO A 376 -8.62 -12.67 12.50
N GLU A 377 -8.92 -12.63 13.78
CA GLU A 377 -9.86 -13.48 14.49
C GLU A 377 -11.27 -12.85 14.54
N LEU A 378 -12.28 -13.64 14.95
CA LEU A 378 -13.56 -13.10 15.42
C LEU A 378 -13.64 -13.22 16.94
N LEU A 379 -14.03 -12.12 17.60
CA LEU A 379 -14.36 -12.12 19.02
C LEU A 379 -15.86 -12.28 19.18
N TRP A 380 -16.26 -13.14 20.11
CA TRP A 380 -17.65 -13.44 20.40
C TRP A 380 -17.93 -13.26 21.87
N ARG A 381 -19.13 -12.77 22.20
CA ARG A 381 -19.65 -12.68 23.56
C ARG A 381 -21.10 -13.14 23.64
N ASN A 382 -21.47 -13.75 24.77
CA ASN A 382 -22.84 -14.19 25.01
C ASN A 382 -23.52 -13.32 26.07
N TYR A 383 -24.50 -12.52 25.66
CA TYR A 383 -25.24 -11.59 26.53
C TYR A 383 -26.45 -12.21 27.22
N ARG A 384 -26.60 -13.53 27.17
CA ARG A 384 -27.68 -14.18 27.94
C ARG A 384 -27.50 -13.85 29.43
N THR A 385 -28.55 -13.37 30.07
CA THR A 385 -28.51 -12.92 31.47
C THR A 385 -28.56 -14.05 32.52
N SER A 386 -28.82 -15.31 32.12
CA SER A 386 -28.76 -16.46 33.01
C SER A 386 -28.72 -17.82 32.30
N GLY A 387 -28.00 -18.78 32.90
CA GLY A 387 -27.92 -20.18 32.46
C GLY A 387 -27.19 -20.39 31.13
N GLY A 388 -26.88 -21.66 30.80
CA GLY A 388 -26.25 -22.02 29.52
C GLY A 388 -24.87 -21.34 29.31
N ASP A 389 -24.76 -20.58 28.23
CA ASP A 389 -23.55 -19.87 27.80
C ASP A 389 -23.47 -18.41 28.30
N SER A 390 -24.39 -18.01 29.19
CA SER A 390 -24.41 -16.67 29.82
C SER A 390 -23.03 -16.16 30.24
N GLY A 391 -22.64 -15.00 29.68
CA GLY A 391 -21.39 -14.31 29.97
C GLY A 391 -20.13 -15.02 29.44
N LYS A 392 -20.25 -16.05 28.60
CA LYS A 392 -19.09 -16.65 27.95
C LYS A 392 -18.58 -15.75 26.82
N ASN A 393 -17.29 -15.89 26.55
CA ASN A 393 -16.61 -15.23 25.46
C ASN A 393 -15.86 -16.29 24.64
N ALA A 394 -15.65 -16.07 23.35
CA ALA A 394 -14.86 -16.95 22.50
C ALA A 394 -14.04 -16.18 21.46
N ALA A 395 -12.86 -16.71 21.13
CA ALA A 395 -12.06 -16.25 20.00
C ALA A 395 -12.09 -17.34 18.92
N TRP A 396 -12.49 -16.96 17.72
CA TRP A 396 -12.55 -17.85 16.56
C TRP A 396 -11.39 -17.54 15.62
N VAL A 397 -10.55 -18.55 15.41
CA VAL A 397 -9.44 -18.52 14.45
C VAL A 397 -9.92 -19.12 13.14
N LEU A 398 -9.85 -18.35 12.07
CA LEU A 398 -10.33 -18.72 10.73
C LEU A 398 -9.14 -18.98 9.81
N ASP A 399 -9.24 -19.99 8.95
CA ASP A 399 -8.27 -20.21 7.87
C ASP A 399 -8.92 -19.99 6.52
N TYR A 400 -8.53 -18.93 5.82
CA TYR A 400 -9.03 -18.70 4.47
C TYR A 400 -8.41 -19.67 3.46
N ASN A 401 -9.27 -20.44 2.81
CA ASN A 401 -8.93 -21.34 1.72
C ASN A 401 -9.83 -21.08 0.51
N GLN A 402 -9.31 -20.32 -0.45
CA GLN A 402 -10.03 -19.98 -1.68
C GLN A 402 -10.53 -21.21 -2.46
N ALA A 403 -9.80 -22.34 -2.40
CA ALA A 403 -10.16 -23.57 -3.12
C ALA A 403 -11.27 -24.39 -2.44
N ALA A 404 -11.65 -24.06 -1.20
CA ALA A 404 -12.75 -24.74 -0.52
C ALA A 404 -14.09 -24.41 -1.19
N THR A 405 -14.96 -25.42 -1.30
CA THR A 405 -16.24 -25.33 -2.01
C THR A 405 -17.45 -25.09 -1.12
N ASN A 406 -17.34 -25.29 0.20
CA ASN A 406 -18.47 -25.18 1.14
C ASN A 406 -18.30 -24.01 2.12
N ASN A 407 -17.29 -24.10 2.99
CA ASN A 407 -16.88 -23.02 3.87
C ASN A 407 -15.44 -22.63 3.50
N LYS A 408 -15.25 -21.39 3.04
CA LYS A 408 -13.91 -20.85 2.70
C LYS A 408 -13.12 -20.37 3.91
N PHE A 409 -13.78 -20.25 5.07
CA PHE A 409 -13.19 -19.84 6.35
C PHE A 409 -13.50 -20.90 7.43
N PRO A 410 -13.00 -22.14 7.28
CA PRO A 410 -13.08 -23.13 8.36
C PRO A 410 -12.44 -22.62 9.65
N LEU A 411 -13.05 -23.00 10.78
CA LEU A 411 -12.45 -22.80 12.10
C LEU A 411 -11.20 -23.70 12.24
N ILE A 412 -10.10 -23.12 12.68
CA ILE A 412 -8.90 -23.87 13.05
C ILE A 412 -9.09 -24.42 14.45
N ASN A 413 -8.98 -25.74 14.61
CA ASN A 413 -8.89 -26.40 15.91
C ASN A 413 -7.46 -26.88 16.18
N PRO A 414 -6.91 -26.67 17.39
CA PRO A 414 -7.57 -26.12 18.58
C PRO A 414 -7.53 -24.58 18.69
N GLY A 415 -7.14 -23.85 17.62
CA GLY A 415 -6.96 -22.39 17.66
C GLY A 415 -8.21 -21.62 18.13
N THR A 416 -9.40 -22.02 17.67
CA THR A 416 -10.68 -21.49 18.14
C THR A 416 -11.02 -22.02 19.55
N LYS A 417 -11.39 -21.12 20.48
CA LYS A 417 -11.61 -21.49 21.87
C LYS A 417 -12.55 -20.55 22.62
N PHE A 418 -13.23 -21.08 23.64
CA PHE A 418 -13.79 -20.23 24.71
C PHE A 418 -12.66 -19.61 25.52
N ILE A 419 -12.71 -18.30 25.69
CA ILE A 419 -11.83 -17.56 26.60
C ILE A 419 -12.52 -17.35 27.94
N THR A 420 -11.81 -16.80 28.92
CA THR A 420 -12.34 -16.55 30.26
C THR A 420 -13.71 -15.87 30.23
N PRO A 421 -14.75 -16.44 30.91
CA PRO A 421 -16.09 -15.86 30.91
C PRO A 421 -16.16 -14.62 31.82
N THR A 422 -17.04 -13.69 31.45
CA THR A 422 -17.48 -12.54 32.26
C THR A 422 -18.96 -12.70 32.59
N PRO A 423 -19.32 -13.33 33.73
CA PRO A 423 -20.72 -13.66 34.05
C PRO A 423 -21.64 -12.45 34.22
N ASP A 424 -21.09 -11.29 34.56
CA ASP A 424 -21.84 -10.04 34.54
C ASP A 424 -21.96 -9.55 33.10
N THR A 425 -23.16 -9.68 32.54
CA THR A 425 -23.49 -9.25 31.18
C THR A 425 -23.64 -7.74 31.06
N GLY A 426 -23.54 -6.98 32.17
CA GLY A 426 -23.44 -5.54 32.10
C GLY A 426 -22.09 -5.04 31.60
N TRP A 427 -21.08 -5.92 31.48
CA TRP A 427 -19.84 -5.62 30.77
C TRP A 427 -20.02 -5.84 29.27
N GLU A 428 -19.60 -4.87 28.48
CA GLU A 428 -19.60 -4.86 27.01
C GLU A 428 -18.16 -4.66 26.51
N VAL A 429 -17.84 -5.20 25.34
CA VAL A 429 -16.55 -4.99 24.68
C VAL A 429 -16.66 -3.72 23.86
N GLU A 430 -15.68 -2.84 24.00
CA GLU A 430 -15.77 -1.48 23.47
C GLU A 430 -14.53 -1.05 22.67
N GLY A 431 -13.56 -1.96 22.56
CA GLY A 431 -12.30 -1.62 21.92
C GLY A 431 -11.37 -2.80 21.88
N LEU A 432 -10.60 -2.83 20.81
CA LEU A 432 -9.59 -3.84 20.54
C LEU A 432 -8.27 -3.11 20.23
N PHE A 433 -7.24 -3.33 21.03
CA PHE A 433 -5.96 -2.64 20.88
C PHE A 433 -4.85 -3.41 21.62
N ASP A 434 -3.65 -3.50 21.06
CA ASP A 434 -2.49 -4.11 21.73
C ASP A 434 -1.85 -3.09 22.71
N VAL A 435 -2.31 -3.10 23.96
CA VAL A 435 -1.90 -2.10 24.96
C VAL A 435 -0.49 -2.36 25.51
N ASN A 436 -0.03 -3.61 25.44
CA ASN A 436 1.23 -4.04 26.03
C ASN A 436 2.37 -4.18 24.99
N LYS A 437 2.04 -4.03 23.70
CA LYS A 437 2.93 -4.08 22.53
C LYS A 437 3.60 -5.45 22.33
N ASP A 438 2.90 -6.54 22.63
CA ASP A 438 3.39 -7.90 22.43
C ASP A 438 2.96 -8.54 21.10
N GLY A 439 2.19 -7.81 20.30
CA GLY A 439 1.64 -8.25 19.02
C GLY A 439 0.35 -9.05 19.15
N ILE A 440 -0.23 -9.16 20.35
CA ILE A 440 -1.53 -9.79 20.60
C ILE A 440 -2.55 -8.70 20.91
N THR A 441 -3.72 -8.77 20.29
CA THR A 441 -4.79 -7.81 20.57
C THR A 441 -5.37 -7.97 21.97
N ASP A 442 -5.50 -6.86 22.70
CA ASP A 442 -6.13 -6.80 24.02
C ASP A 442 -7.56 -6.25 23.93
N ILE A 443 -8.38 -6.54 24.95
CA ILE A 443 -9.82 -6.23 24.95
C ILE A 443 -10.11 -5.13 25.98
N PHE A 444 -10.76 -4.06 25.53
CA PHE A 444 -11.25 -2.97 26.35
C PHE A 444 -12.72 -3.20 26.68
N TRP A 445 -13.05 -3.07 27.96
CA TRP A 445 -14.36 -3.37 28.50
C TRP A 445 -14.93 -2.17 29.23
N ARG A 446 -16.25 -2.00 29.15
CA ARG A 446 -17.00 -1.05 29.96
C ARG A 446 -18.23 -1.71 30.57
N ASN A 447 -18.59 -1.32 31.80
CA ASN A 447 -19.79 -1.81 32.45
C ASN A 447 -20.92 -0.78 32.43
N TYR A 448 -21.99 -1.05 31.68
CA TYR A 448 -23.21 -0.24 31.63
C TYR A 448 -24.32 -0.79 32.54
N GLY A 449 -24.09 -1.94 33.15
CA GLY A 449 -25.01 -2.53 34.12
C GLY A 449 -25.24 -1.64 35.35
N THR A 450 -26.24 -2.00 36.16
CA THR A 450 -26.61 -1.26 37.38
C THR A 450 -25.98 -1.85 38.66
N GLY A 451 -24.97 -2.71 38.51
CA GLY A 451 -24.36 -3.49 39.59
C GLY A 451 -23.24 -2.74 40.34
N ALA A 452 -22.48 -3.49 41.15
CA ALA A 452 -21.31 -2.95 41.85
C ALA A 452 -20.15 -2.54 40.91
N ASP A 453 -20.22 -3.00 39.66
CA ASP A 453 -19.26 -2.68 38.61
C ASP A 453 -19.74 -1.57 37.67
N SER A 454 -20.94 -1.03 37.88
CA SER A 454 -21.52 0.04 37.06
C SER A 454 -20.55 1.21 36.86
N GLY A 455 -20.30 1.54 35.59
CA GLY A 455 -19.42 2.63 35.16
C GLY A 455 -17.93 2.33 35.25
N LYS A 456 -17.52 1.11 35.62
CA LYS A 456 -16.11 0.71 35.59
C LYS A 456 -15.67 0.39 34.17
N ASN A 457 -14.38 0.57 33.93
CA ASN A 457 -13.70 0.16 32.71
C ASN A 457 -12.62 -0.86 33.06
N ALA A 458 -12.38 -1.84 32.19
CA ALA A 458 -11.34 -2.84 32.37
C ALA A 458 -10.58 -3.09 31.06
N ILE A 459 -9.32 -3.47 31.19
CA ILE A 459 -8.51 -3.88 30.04
C ILE A 459 -8.02 -5.30 30.32
N TRP A 460 -8.37 -6.19 29.41
CA TRP A 460 -7.96 -7.57 29.40
C TRP A 460 -6.76 -7.70 28.48
N VAL A 461 -5.59 -7.80 29.10
CA VAL A 461 -4.39 -8.18 28.38
C VAL A 461 -4.53 -9.64 28.01
N MET A 462 -4.52 -9.93 26.72
CA MET A 462 -4.67 -11.26 26.16
C MET A 462 -3.31 -11.94 26.04
N LYS A 463 -3.33 -13.24 25.80
CA LYS A 463 -2.14 -14.04 25.55
C LYS A 463 -2.49 -15.24 24.68
N ASN A 464 -1.49 -15.73 23.96
CA ASN A 464 -1.54 -17.01 23.26
C ASN A 464 -0.35 -17.86 23.73
N ASP A 465 -0.61 -18.81 24.62
CA ASP A 465 0.42 -19.72 25.16
C ASP A 465 0.16 -21.19 24.78
N ALA A 466 0.86 -22.13 25.40
CA ALA A 466 0.67 -23.56 25.13
C ALA A 466 -0.77 -24.08 25.40
N ASN A 467 -1.59 -23.31 26.15
CA ASN A 467 -2.99 -23.58 26.41
C ASN A 467 -3.94 -22.83 25.46
N GLY A 468 -3.40 -22.15 24.44
CA GLY A 468 -4.11 -21.34 23.46
C GLY A 468 -4.42 -19.93 23.95
N ILE A 469 -5.34 -19.29 23.22
CA ILE A 469 -5.82 -17.94 23.47
C ILE A 469 -6.59 -17.89 24.80
N ASP A 470 -6.24 -16.94 25.67
CA ASP A 470 -6.99 -16.59 26.87
C ASP A 470 -6.50 -15.24 27.44
N ILE A 471 -7.12 -14.77 28.52
CA ILE A 471 -6.67 -13.60 29.29
C ILE A 471 -5.37 -13.90 30.07
N ASP A 472 -4.44 -12.95 30.09
CA ASP A 472 -3.39 -12.88 31.10
C ASP A 472 -3.91 -12.17 32.35
N THR A 473 -4.43 -12.95 33.29
CA THR A 473 -4.96 -12.45 34.58
C THR A 473 -3.91 -11.71 35.43
N THR A 474 -2.62 -11.86 35.14
CA THR A 474 -1.55 -11.18 35.90
C THR A 474 -1.28 -9.77 35.37
N LYS A 475 -1.64 -9.53 34.11
CA LYS A 475 -1.47 -8.25 33.40
C LYS A 475 -2.78 -7.49 33.18
N SER A 476 -3.92 -8.17 33.27
CA SER A 476 -5.25 -7.55 33.15
C SER A 476 -5.68 -6.85 34.44
N ALA A 477 -6.41 -5.73 34.32
CA ALA A 477 -6.93 -4.99 35.48
C ALA A 477 -8.07 -4.03 35.10
N THR A 478 -8.85 -3.62 36.11
CA THR A 478 -9.80 -2.50 36.01
C THR A 478 -9.07 -1.17 36.14
N LEU A 479 -9.50 -0.14 35.38
CA LEU A 479 -9.05 1.22 35.59
C LEU A 479 -9.48 1.72 36.97
N THR A 480 -8.64 2.56 37.59
CA THR A 480 -8.94 3.15 38.91
C THR A 480 -9.98 4.27 38.83
N THR A 481 -10.05 4.96 37.68
CA THR A 481 -11.07 5.97 37.39
C THR A 481 -12.37 5.29 36.99
N VAL A 482 -13.43 5.53 37.76
CA VAL A 482 -14.78 5.02 37.49
C VAL A 482 -15.62 6.15 36.88
N VAL A 483 -16.24 5.89 35.72
CA VAL A 483 -17.16 6.81 35.05
C VAL A 483 -18.59 6.36 35.37
N THR A 484 -19.08 6.82 36.53
CA THR A 484 -20.38 6.38 37.08
C THR A 484 -21.59 6.77 36.25
N ASP A 485 -21.44 7.76 35.35
CA ASP A 485 -22.48 8.10 34.39
C ASP A 485 -22.34 7.19 33.18
N THR A 486 -23.27 6.25 33.03
CA THR A 486 -23.30 5.26 31.95
C THR A 486 -23.76 5.84 30.62
N ASN A 487 -24.18 7.11 30.56
CA ASN A 487 -24.42 7.78 29.27
C ASN A 487 -23.12 8.10 28.54
N TRP A 488 -21.98 8.07 29.24
CA TRP A 488 -20.67 8.01 28.60
C TRP A 488 -20.46 6.63 28.00
N VAL A 489 -20.34 6.56 26.69
CA VAL A 489 -20.06 5.38 25.89
C VAL A 489 -18.64 5.51 25.33
N ILE A 490 -17.95 4.39 25.20
CA ILE A 490 -16.65 4.32 24.50
C ILE A 490 -16.98 4.10 23.02
N GLU A 491 -16.44 4.94 22.15
CA GLU A 491 -16.74 4.88 20.70
C GLU A 491 -15.60 4.27 19.89
N GLY A 492 -14.48 3.97 20.56
CA GLY A 492 -13.30 3.43 19.91
C GLY A 492 -12.06 3.55 20.76
N VAL A 493 -11.10 2.67 20.46
CA VAL A 493 -9.77 2.65 21.07
C VAL A 493 -8.70 2.59 19.98
N ALA A 494 -7.73 3.49 20.03
CA ALA A 494 -6.68 3.64 19.02
C ALA A 494 -5.44 4.32 19.59
N ASP A 495 -4.31 4.27 18.86
CA ASP A 495 -3.15 5.13 19.09
C ASP A 495 -3.26 6.37 18.19
N LEU A 496 -3.97 7.39 18.67
CA LEU A 496 -4.28 8.61 17.92
C LEU A 496 -3.04 9.49 17.74
N ASP A 497 -2.21 9.57 18.77
CA ASP A 497 -1.05 10.47 18.80
C ASP A 497 0.27 9.83 18.38
N LYS A 498 0.26 8.51 18.15
CA LYS A 498 1.38 7.68 17.70
C LYS A 498 2.49 7.54 18.75
N ASP A 499 2.16 7.69 20.03
CA ASP A 499 3.08 7.40 21.13
C ASP A 499 3.07 5.90 21.53
N GLY A 500 2.13 5.14 20.96
CA GLY A 500 1.92 3.72 21.15
C GLY A 500 1.04 3.38 22.36
N ASN A 501 0.51 4.36 23.09
CA ASN A 501 -0.46 4.14 24.14
C ASN A 501 -1.88 4.12 23.56
N ALA A 502 -2.81 3.54 24.31
CA ALA A 502 -4.21 3.51 23.91
C ALA A 502 -4.88 4.84 24.24
N ASN A 503 -5.50 5.46 23.25
CA ASN A 503 -6.46 6.54 23.39
C ASN A 503 -7.88 5.98 23.26
N ILE A 504 -8.74 6.28 24.24
CA ILE A 504 -10.15 5.91 24.26
C ILE A 504 -10.97 7.15 23.87
N LEU A 505 -11.77 7.05 22.82
CA LEU A 505 -12.75 8.06 22.44
C LEU A 505 -14.05 7.85 23.22
N TRP A 506 -14.55 8.94 23.81
CA TRP A 506 -15.72 8.94 24.66
C TRP A 506 -16.78 9.90 24.13
N ARG A 507 -18.04 9.49 24.17
CA ARG A 507 -19.21 10.35 23.94
C ARG A 507 -20.22 10.19 25.06
N ASN A 508 -20.79 11.30 25.52
CA ASN A 508 -21.95 11.29 26.40
C ASN A 508 -23.23 11.52 25.58
N TYR A 509 -24.04 10.48 25.38
CA TYR A 509 -25.27 10.59 24.58
C TYR A 509 -26.41 11.35 25.28
N ALA A 510 -26.29 11.68 26.57
CA ALA A 510 -27.28 12.50 27.27
C ALA A 510 -26.94 14.00 27.25
N THR A 511 -25.65 14.37 27.24
CA THR A 511 -25.19 15.76 27.31
C THR A 511 -24.55 16.27 26.02
N GLY A 512 -24.12 15.38 25.13
CA GLY A 512 -23.37 15.70 23.93
C GLY A 512 -21.88 15.99 24.18
N GLU A 513 -21.40 15.82 25.41
CA GLU A 513 -19.97 15.99 25.72
C GLU A 513 -19.12 14.88 25.10
N ASN A 514 -17.89 15.21 24.72
CA ASN A 514 -16.95 14.26 24.12
C ASN A 514 -15.59 14.36 24.83
N ALA A 515 -14.86 13.26 24.93
CA ALA A 515 -13.53 13.25 25.53
C ALA A 515 -12.61 12.21 24.86
N ILE A 516 -11.30 12.43 24.99
CA ILE A 516 -10.28 11.46 24.62
C ILE A 516 -9.45 11.20 25.87
N TRP A 517 -9.31 9.94 26.24
CA TRP A 517 -8.54 9.48 27.39
C TRP A 517 -7.33 8.72 26.92
N GLU A 518 -6.15 9.03 27.45
CA GLU A 518 -4.95 8.23 27.19
C GLU A 518 -4.65 7.33 28.38
N ILE A 519 -4.34 6.07 28.08
CA ILE A 519 -4.09 5.02 29.06
C ILE A 519 -2.60 4.63 29.03
N ASP A 520 -1.91 4.89 30.15
CA ASP A 520 -0.58 4.37 30.40
C ASP A 520 -0.64 2.90 30.81
N TYR A 521 0.18 2.06 30.17
CA TYR A 521 0.42 0.68 30.59
C TYR A 521 1.73 0.55 31.40
N ASN A 522 1.67 -0.13 32.53
CA ASN A 522 2.84 -0.50 33.32
C ASN A 522 2.92 -2.04 33.47
N ASP A 523 3.92 -2.66 32.85
CA ASP A 523 4.13 -4.12 32.91
C ASP A 523 4.56 -4.61 34.32
N THR A 524 5.09 -3.74 35.17
CA THR A 524 5.55 -4.11 36.52
C THR A 524 5.11 -3.11 37.59
N PRO A 525 3.80 -2.96 37.83
CA PRO A 525 3.30 -1.98 38.78
C PRO A 525 3.52 -2.50 40.21
N SER A 526 3.77 -1.59 41.14
CA SER A 526 3.92 -1.93 42.56
C SER A 526 2.62 -2.42 43.21
N THR A 527 1.46 -2.14 42.58
CA THR A 527 0.14 -2.62 42.96
C THR A 527 -0.71 -2.88 41.71
N PRO A 528 -1.73 -3.75 41.74
CA PRO A 528 -2.62 -3.98 40.59
C PRO A 528 -3.27 -2.70 40.05
N ALA A 529 -3.55 -1.72 40.92
CA ALA A 529 -4.16 -0.44 40.55
C ALA A 529 -3.24 0.46 39.70
N GLY A 530 -1.93 0.20 39.68
CA GLY A 530 -0.97 0.94 38.86
C GLY A 530 -0.71 0.33 37.48
N ARG A 531 -1.44 -0.73 37.11
CA ARG A 531 -1.32 -1.43 35.82
C ARG A 531 -1.75 -0.55 34.65
N PHE A 532 -2.89 0.11 34.82
CA PHE A 532 -3.50 1.04 33.88
C PHE A 532 -3.83 2.33 34.60
N THR A 533 -3.27 3.44 34.13
CA THR A 533 -3.52 4.77 34.69
C THR A 533 -3.84 5.77 33.60
N LEU A 534 -4.64 6.78 33.91
CA LEU A 534 -4.87 7.87 32.97
C LEU A 534 -3.65 8.77 32.91
N ASN A 535 -3.15 9.01 31.71
CA ASN A 535 -2.25 10.12 31.47
C ASN A 535 -3.06 11.42 31.52
N THR A 536 -3.04 12.10 32.66
CA THR A 536 -3.79 13.35 32.86
C THR A 536 -3.29 14.52 32.01
N ALA A 537 -2.06 14.44 31.49
CA ALA A 537 -1.52 15.46 30.58
C ALA A 537 -2.16 15.37 29.20
N GLU A 538 -2.53 14.17 28.76
CA GLU A 538 -3.07 13.91 27.41
C GLU A 538 -4.56 13.58 27.38
N THR A 539 -5.15 13.21 28.52
CA THR A 539 -6.61 13.07 28.67
C THR A 539 -7.31 14.45 28.62
N LYS A 540 -8.25 14.64 27.69
CA LYS A 540 -8.92 15.94 27.43
C LYS A 540 -10.39 15.77 27.06
N PHE A 541 -11.23 16.72 27.48
CA PHE A 541 -12.51 16.95 26.83
C PHE A 541 -12.27 17.62 25.49
N ILE A 542 -12.93 17.14 24.44
CA ILE A 542 -12.95 17.78 23.12
C ILE A 542 -14.25 18.57 22.96
N THR A 543 -14.43 19.22 21.82
CA THR A 543 -15.64 20.03 21.57
C THR A 543 -16.91 19.19 21.75
N PRO A 544 -17.91 19.64 22.54
CA PRO A 544 -19.18 18.95 22.67
C PRO A 544 -20.07 19.14 21.43
N VAL A 545 -20.84 18.10 21.08
CA VAL A 545 -21.98 18.19 20.14
C VAL A 545 -23.27 18.14 20.94
N ALA A 546 -23.78 19.33 21.31
CA ALA A 546 -24.96 19.45 22.16
C ALA A 546 -26.25 18.87 21.54
N ASP A 547 -26.30 18.73 20.22
CA ASP A 547 -27.36 17.98 19.54
C ASP A 547 -27.04 16.48 19.64
N THR A 548 -27.77 15.78 20.49
CA THR A 548 -27.58 14.35 20.77
C THR A 548 -28.09 13.45 19.66
N ASP A 549 -28.79 13.99 18.65
CA ASP A 549 -29.15 13.25 17.44
C ASP A 549 -27.93 12.96 16.54
N TRP A 550 -26.78 13.60 16.82
CA TRP A 550 -25.50 13.26 16.22
C TRP A 550 -24.85 12.09 16.98
N GLU A 551 -24.44 11.07 16.24
CA GLU A 551 -23.78 9.87 16.74
C GLU A 551 -22.39 9.74 16.09
N ILE A 552 -21.46 9.10 16.80
CA ILE A 552 -20.12 8.80 16.27
C ILE A 552 -20.22 7.44 15.61
N GLU A 553 -19.88 7.35 14.34
CA GLU A 553 -20.01 6.11 13.55
C GLU A 553 -18.67 5.43 13.29
N GLY A 554 -17.61 5.95 13.90
CA GLY A 554 -16.25 5.46 13.73
C GLY A 554 -15.25 6.59 13.52
N TRP A 555 -14.01 6.20 13.29
CA TRP A 555 -12.89 7.11 13.09
C TRP A 555 -11.82 6.49 12.22
N SER A 556 -11.35 7.23 11.22
CA SER A 556 -10.34 6.79 10.26
C SER A 556 -9.64 8.03 9.72
N ASP A 557 -8.44 7.93 9.15
CA ASP A 557 -7.76 9.08 8.53
C ASP A 557 -8.47 9.45 7.22
N MET A 558 -9.44 10.37 7.35
CA MET A 558 -10.24 10.87 6.24
C MET A 558 -9.52 12.00 5.51
N THR A 559 -8.51 12.62 6.14
CA THR A 559 -7.78 13.77 5.59
C THR A 559 -6.47 13.42 4.90
N GLY A 560 -5.97 12.19 5.09
CA GLY A 560 -4.70 11.70 4.57
C GLY A 560 -3.50 12.30 5.28
N ASP A 561 -3.66 12.82 6.50
CA ASP A 561 -2.58 13.43 7.27
C ASP A 561 -1.93 12.48 8.27
N GLY A 562 -2.41 11.24 8.31
CA GLY A 562 -1.94 10.16 9.15
C GLY A 562 -2.52 10.21 10.56
N THR A 563 -3.39 11.16 10.92
CA THR A 563 -4.14 11.16 12.16
C THR A 563 -5.59 10.75 11.88
N LEU A 564 -6.18 10.02 12.82
CA LEU A 564 -7.56 9.55 12.68
C LEU A 564 -8.52 10.71 12.85
N ASP A 565 -9.57 10.74 12.06
CA ASP A 565 -10.64 11.73 12.12
C ASP A 565 -11.93 11.05 12.56
N ILE A 566 -12.82 11.75 13.26
CA ILE A 566 -14.10 11.17 13.73
C ILE A 566 -15.18 11.39 12.69
N ILE A 567 -15.93 10.33 12.37
CA ILE A 567 -17.07 10.37 11.47
C ILE A 567 -18.34 10.48 12.29
N TRP A 568 -19.16 11.45 11.94
CA TRP A 568 -20.39 11.80 12.62
C TRP A 568 -21.57 11.68 11.68
N ARG A 569 -22.70 11.18 12.20
CA ARG A 569 -23.97 11.14 11.46
C ARG A 569 -25.12 11.61 12.34
N ASN A 570 -26.05 12.35 11.75
CA ASN A 570 -27.26 12.79 12.46
C ASN A 570 -28.48 11.93 12.08
N TYR A 571 -28.98 11.16 13.04
CA TYR A 571 -30.17 10.31 12.88
C TYR A 571 -31.49 10.99 13.25
N GLY A 572 -31.41 12.27 13.62
CA GLY A 572 -32.51 13.07 14.10
C GLY A 572 -33.62 13.35 13.10
N THR A 573 -34.59 14.13 13.56
CA THR A 573 -35.70 14.61 12.71
C THR A 573 -35.63 16.12 12.43
N GLY A 574 -34.57 16.77 12.92
CA GLY A 574 -34.36 18.22 12.86
C GLY A 574 -33.75 18.72 11.56
N ALA A 575 -33.20 19.94 11.60
CA ALA A 575 -32.57 20.59 10.45
C ALA A 575 -31.25 19.91 10.00
N ASP A 576 -30.64 19.13 10.91
CA ASP A 576 -29.42 18.37 10.66
C ASP A 576 -29.69 16.92 10.23
N LYS A 577 -30.97 16.51 10.12
CA LYS A 577 -31.37 15.17 9.72
C LYS A 577 -30.57 14.66 8.52
N GLY A 578 -29.90 13.51 8.72
CA GLY A 578 -29.16 12.80 7.68
C GLY A 578 -27.86 13.48 7.26
N LYS A 579 -27.44 14.56 7.92
CA LYS A 579 -26.12 15.15 7.67
C LYS A 579 -25.03 14.24 8.21
N ASN A 580 -23.89 14.31 7.54
CA ASN A 580 -22.68 13.59 7.88
C ASN A 580 -21.54 14.61 8.01
N ALA A 581 -20.68 14.44 9.00
CA ALA A 581 -19.55 15.33 9.22
C ALA A 581 -18.30 14.53 9.56
N VAL A 582 -17.15 15.07 9.17
CA VAL A 582 -15.83 14.59 9.57
C VAL A 582 -15.21 15.62 10.48
N TRP A 583 -14.76 15.18 11.64
CA TRP A 583 -14.04 15.97 12.62
C TRP A 583 -12.57 15.62 12.56
N LYS A 584 -11.78 16.51 11.97
CA LYS A 584 -10.35 16.29 11.84
C LYS A 584 -9.67 16.32 13.20
N LEU A 585 -8.96 15.25 13.58
CA LEU A 585 -8.17 15.29 14.81
C LEU A 585 -6.72 15.73 14.54
N SER A 586 -6.03 16.12 15.61
CA SER A 586 -4.62 16.47 15.60
C SER A 586 -3.89 15.65 16.65
N ASN A 587 -2.87 14.90 16.25
CA ASN A 587 -1.96 14.18 17.15
C ASN A 587 -1.03 15.09 17.99
N THR A 588 -1.16 16.42 17.88
CA THR A 588 -0.41 17.36 18.72
C THR A 588 -1.35 18.01 19.73
N PRO A 589 -1.56 17.39 20.91
CA PRO A 589 -2.31 17.99 21.99
C PRO A 589 -1.62 19.28 22.44
N SER A 590 -2.40 20.36 22.51
CA SER A 590 -1.97 21.60 23.18
C SER A 590 -2.90 21.87 24.34
N ALA A 591 -2.39 22.51 25.39
CA ALA A 591 -3.15 22.85 26.59
C ALA A 591 -4.43 23.67 26.31
N THR A 592 -4.57 24.26 25.11
CA THR A 592 -5.73 25.08 24.71
C THR A 592 -6.51 24.58 23.49
N THR A 593 -6.01 23.62 22.73
CA THR A 593 -6.68 23.09 21.52
C THR A 593 -6.80 21.57 21.65
N PRO A 594 -7.95 21.08 22.14
CA PRO A 594 -8.12 19.70 22.57
C PRO A 594 -8.40 18.80 21.36
N TYR A 595 -7.36 18.27 20.69
CA TYR A 595 -7.41 17.33 19.55
C TYR A 595 -8.28 17.74 18.34
N PHE A 596 -9.24 18.66 18.47
CA PHE A 596 -10.27 19.04 17.52
C PHE A 596 -10.75 20.47 17.82
N ASN A 597 -10.77 21.33 16.81
CA ASN A 597 -11.38 22.65 16.81
C ASN A 597 -12.45 22.78 15.71
N PRO A 598 -13.74 22.81 16.04
CA PRO A 598 -14.85 22.76 15.06
C PRO A 598 -14.85 23.93 14.07
N ALA A 599 -14.22 25.06 14.40
CA ALA A 599 -14.18 26.22 13.52
C ALA A 599 -13.23 26.06 12.33
N THR A 600 -12.26 25.13 12.42
CA THR A 600 -11.19 24.96 11.43
C THR A 600 -10.94 23.50 11.03
N ASP A 601 -11.36 22.55 11.85
CA ASP A 601 -10.95 21.16 11.76
C ASP A 601 -12.12 20.26 11.30
N GLY A 602 -13.36 20.75 11.28
CA GLY A 602 -14.50 19.98 10.78
C GLY A 602 -14.87 20.29 9.33
N TYR A 603 -15.40 19.30 8.61
CA TYR A 603 -16.12 19.52 7.35
C TYR A 603 -17.35 18.61 7.23
N PHE A 604 -18.36 19.06 6.48
CA PHE A 604 -19.52 18.23 6.15
C PHE A 604 -19.26 17.49 4.85
N ILE A 605 -19.69 16.24 4.79
CA ILE A 605 -19.74 15.43 3.56
C ILE A 605 -21.19 15.30 3.10
N THR A 606 -21.42 14.65 1.95
CA THR A 606 -22.76 14.54 1.38
C THR A 606 -23.77 13.99 2.40
N PRO A 607 -24.91 14.66 2.63
CA PRO A 607 -25.95 14.17 3.53
C PRO A 607 -26.75 13.01 2.90
N VAL A 608 -27.12 12.03 3.71
CA VAL A 608 -28.08 10.96 3.37
C VAL A 608 -29.36 11.18 4.17
N ALA A 609 -30.34 11.83 3.55
CA ALA A 609 -31.57 12.28 4.20
C ALA A 609 -32.45 11.15 4.76
N ASP A 610 -32.33 9.94 4.23
CA ASP A 610 -32.96 8.76 4.80
C ASP A 610 -32.07 8.22 5.94
N THR A 611 -32.55 8.40 7.17
CA THR A 611 -31.85 7.99 8.40
C THR A 611 -31.97 6.49 8.66
N SER A 612 -32.68 5.73 7.82
CA SER A 612 -32.58 4.28 7.82
C SER A 612 -31.30 3.76 7.16
N TRP A 613 -30.52 4.64 6.52
CA TRP A 613 -29.13 4.34 6.19
C TRP A 613 -28.25 4.60 7.41
N GLU A 614 -27.51 3.58 7.82
CA GLU A 614 -26.56 3.57 8.92
C GLU A 614 -25.15 3.37 8.35
N ILE A 615 -24.16 3.93 9.05
CA ILE A 615 -22.74 3.70 8.75
C ILE A 615 -22.33 2.50 9.57
N GLU A 616 -21.93 1.42 8.91
CA GLU A 616 -21.56 0.18 9.61
C GLU A 616 -20.08 0.16 9.99
N ASP A 617 -19.23 0.76 9.17
CA ASP A 617 -17.80 0.87 9.45
C ASP A 617 -17.15 1.96 8.59
N VAL A 618 -15.97 2.39 9.02
CA VAL A 618 -15.12 3.32 8.27
C VAL A 618 -13.72 2.74 8.17
N ILE A 619 -13.32 2.31 6.96
CA ILE A 619 -12.02 1.70 6.71
C ILE A 619 -11.57 1.94 5.27
N ASP A 620 -10.26 1.98 5.04
CA ASP A 620 -9.65 2.09 3.70
C ASP A 620 -9.87 0.81 2.88
N PHE A 621 -10.96 0.74 2.10
CA PHE A 621 -11.27 -0.42 1.27
C PHE A 621 -10.43 -0.45 0.00
N ASP A 622 -10.12 0.72 -0.58
CA ASP A 622 -9.43 0.82 -1.87
C ASP A 622 -7.90 0.93 -1.81
N LYS A 623 -7.36 1.00 -0.57
CA LYS A 623 -5.93 1.06 -0.22
C LYS A 623 -5.25 2.35 -0.67
N ASP A 624 -5.99 3.44 -0.81
CA ASP A 624 -5.40 4.73 -1.16
C ASP A 624 -4.89 5.51 0.06
N GLY A 625 -5.06 4.94 1.26
CA GLY A 625 -4.68 5.54 2.53
C GLY A 625 -5.76 6.45 3.11
N ILE A 626 -6.97 6.49 2.57
CA ILE A 626 -8.09 7.27 3.09
C ILE A 626 -9.18 6.33 3.59
N GLY A 627 -9.79 6.66 4.73
CA GLY A 627 -10.95 5.91 5.21
C GLY A 627 -12.15 6.01 4.26
N ASP A 628 -12.71 4.86 3.88
CA ASP A 628 -13.95 4.76 3.12
C ASP A 628 -15.13 4.41 4.04
N ILE A 629 -16.36 4.78 3.65
CA ILE A 629 -17.56 4.58 4.49
C ILE A 629 -18.40 3.43 3.97
N LEU A 630 -18.65 2.42 4.81
CA LEU A 630 -19.57 1.33 4.55
C LEU A 630 -20.98 1.67 5.05
N TRP A 631 -21.96 1.51 4.18
CA TRP A 631 -23.35 1.87 4.43
C TRP A 631 -24.28 0.68 4.31
N ARG A 632 -25.29 0.61 5.17
CA ARG A 632 -26.42 -0.32 5.04
C ARG A 632 -27.74 0.35 5.38
N ASN A 633 -28.83 -0.09 4.74
CA ASN A 633 -30.17 0.41 5.00
C ASN A 633 -31.03 -0.63 5.75
N TYR A 634 -31.39 -0.35 6.99
CA TYR A 634 -32.27 -1.19 7.83
C TYR A 634 -33.76 -0.82 7.73
N GLY A 635 -34.09 0.12 6.85
CA GLY A 635 -35.43 0.64 6.69
C GLY A 635 -36.44 -0.38 6.13
N THR A 636 -37.68 0.07 5.99
CA THR A 636 -38.76 -0.72 5.38
C THR A 636 -39.14 -0.25 3.96
N GLY A 637 -38.39 0.74 3.44
CA GLY A 637 -38.63 1.39 2.16
C GLY A 637 -38.04 0.69 0.95
N VAL A 638 -37.91 1.43 -0.16
CA VAL A 638 -37.35 0.93 -1.42
C VAL A 638 -35.85 0.62 -1.35
N ASP A 639 -35.18 1.16 -0.35
CA ASP A 639 -33.76 0.95 -0.10
C ASP A 639 -33.50 -0.14 0.93
N LYS A 640 -34.55 -0.79 1.48
CA LYS A 640 -34.42 -1.86 2.46
C LYS A 640 -33.36 -2.88 2.07
N GLY A 641 -32.38 -3.07 2.94
CA GLY A 641 -31.32 -4.05 2.80
C GLY A 641 -30.28 -3.71 1.73
N LYS A 642 -30.33 -2.52 1.11
CA LYS A 642 -29.27 -2.06 0.23
C LYS A 642 -28.03 -1.74 1.04
N ASN A 643 -26.89 -1.90 0.38
CA ASN A 643 -25.57 -1.69 0.93
C ASN A 643 -24.76 -0.83 -0.05
N ALA A 644 -23.89 0.05 0.42
CA ALA A 644 -23.03 0.85 -0.43
C ALA A 644 -21.65 1.05 0.21
N VAL A 645 -20.64 1.30 -0.62
CA VAL A 645 -19.32 1.75 -0.15
C VAL A 645 -19.05 3.10 -0.78
N TRP A 646 -18.86 4.11 0.07
CA TRP A 646 -18.42 5.44 -0.34
C TRP A 646 -16.91 5.47 -0.29
N VAL A 647 -16.30 5.39 -1.47
CA VAL A 647 -14.86 5.56 -1.61
C VAL A 647 -14.55 7.05 -1.49
N MET A 648 -13.78 7.44 -0.49
CA MET A 648 -13.61 8.84 -0.09
C MET A 648 -12.49 9.55 -0.86
N THR A 649 -12.35 10.85 -0.63
CA THR A 649 -11.20 11.63 -1.11
C THR A 649 -10.55 12.37 0.07
N PRO A 650 -9.23 12.58 0.07
CA PRO A 650 -8.54 13.19 1.20
C PRO A 650 -9.11 14.57 1.56
N GLY A 651 -9.68 14.70 2.75
CA GLY A 651 -10.25 15.93 3.29
C GLY A 651 -11.46 16.45 2.50
N GLY A 652 -12.11 15.56 1.74
CA GLY A 652 -13.19 15.88 0.82
C GLY A 652 -14.35 14.89 0.89
N ASP A 653 -15.28 15.03 -0.04
CA ASP A 653 -16.45 14.14 -0.15
C ASP A 653 -16.09 12.84 -0.89
N PHE A 654 -17.06 11.93 -1.02
CA PHE A 654 -16.86 10.69 -1.75
C PHE A 654 -16.54 10.92 -3.24
N ASN A 655 -15.71 10.03 -3.79
CA ASN A 655 -15.42 9.96 -5.21
C ASN A 655 -16.58 9.29 -5.95
N ALA A 656 -17.41 10.08 -6.62
CA ALA A 656 -18.59 9.59 -7.36
C ALA A 656 -18.27 8.58 -8.48
N ALA A 657 -17.02 8.53 -8.99
CA ALA A 657 -16.62 7.55 -10.00
C ALA A 657 -16.26 6.19 -9.40
N LYS A 658 -15.81 6.17 -8.13
CA LYS A 658 -15.38 4.96 -7.41
C LYS A 658 -16.44 4.42 -6.43
N THR A 659 -17.35 5.28 -5.97
CA THR A 659 -18.46 4.92 -5.08
C THR A 659 -19.56 4.17 -5.83
N ASP A 660 -20.11 3.11 -5.22
CA ASP A 660 -21.23 2.35 -5.79
C ASP A 660 -22.05 1.58 -4.72
N PHE A 661 -23.22 1.10 -5.11
CA PHE A 661 -23.95 0.10 -4.33
C PHE A 661 -23.27 -1.27 -4.47
N ILE A 662 -23.22 -2.02 -3.36
CA ILE A 662 -22.85 -3.43 -3.36
C ILE A 662 -24.11 -4.30 -3.24
N THR A 663 -23.95 -5.63 -3.30
CA THR A 663 -25.08 -6.57 -3.31
C THR A 663 -26.02 -6.31 -2.13
N PRO A 664 -27.34 -6.14 -2.36
CA PRO A 664 -28.30 -5.94 -1.28
C PRO A 664 -28.62 -7.25 -0.55
N VAL A 665 -28.84 -7.16 0.76
CA VAL A 665 -29.39 -8.24 1.61
C VAL A 665 -30.74 -7.79 2.16
N ALA A 666 -31.82 -8.20 1.50
CA ALA A 666 -33.17 -7.74 1.80
C ALA A 666 -33.69 -8.13 3.20
N ASP A 667 -33.14 -9.20 3.78
CA ASP A 667 -33.41 -9.55 5.17
C ASP A 667 -32.53 -8.71 6.09
N THR A 668 -33.15 -7.82 6.85
CA THR A 668 -32.47 -6.87 7.76
C THR A 668 -32.11 -7.51 9.10
N ASN A 669 -32.47 -8.78 9.35
CA ASN A 669 -31.88 -9.51 10.47
C ASN A 669 -30.41 -9.88 10.21
N TRP A 670 -29.95 -9.76 8.96
CA TRP A 670 -28.52 -9.75 8.65
C TRP A 670 -27.95 -8.37 8.96
N GLU A 671 -27.01 -8.34 9.88
CA GLU A 671 -26.26 -7.16 10.33
C GLU A 671 -24.78 -7.34 9.98
N MET A 672 -24.09 -6.22 9.75
CA MET A 672 -22.65 -6.21 9.46
C MET A 672 -21.91 -5.98 10.78
N GLU A 673 -21.13 -6.95 11.22
CA GLU A 673 -20.48 -6.93 12.55
C GLU A 673 -19.02 -6.44 12.50
N GLY A 674 -18.73 -5.61 11.50
CA GLY A 674 -17.40 -5.07 11.27
C GLY A 674 -16.63 -5.71 10.11
N VAL A 675 -15.43 -5.17 9.92
CA VAL A 675 -14.58 -5.43 8.75
C VAL A 675 -13.14 -5.80 9.12
N ALA A 676 -12.55 -6.74 8.37
CA ALA A 676 -11.13 -7.06 8.43
C ALA A 676 -10.69 -7.89 7.22
N ASP A 677 -9.39 -7.92 6.90
CA ASP A 677 -8.84 -8.69 5.77
C ASP A 677 -8.73 -10.20 6.09
N TYR A 678 -9.86 -10.91 6.10
CA TYR A 678 -9.92 -12.35 6.32
C TYR A 678 -9.36 -13.14 5.13
N THR A 679 -9.35 -12.57 3.93
CA THR A 679 -8.87 -13.22 2.70
C THR A 679 -7.38 -13.05 2.47
N ARG A 680 -6.70 -12.21 3.26
CA ARG A 680 -5.26 -11.94 3.23
C ARG A 680 -4.78 -11.35 1.91
N ASP A 681 -5.66 -10.59 1.25
CA ASP A 681 -5.33 -9.92 -0.02
C ASP A 681 -5.08 -8.42 0.16
N GLY A 682 -5.16 -7.95 1.41
CA GLY A 682 -5.01 -6.58 1.89
C GLY A 682 -6.30 -5.76 1.85
N ILE A 683 -7.38 -6.25 1.24
CA ILE A 683 -8.66 -5.53 1.13
C ILE A 683 -9.53 -5.98 2.31
N PRO A 684 -10.07 -5.06 3.12
CA PRO A 684 -11.02 -5.41 4.18
C PRO A 684 -12.22 -6.20 3.64
N ASP A 685 -12.55 -7.29 4.30
CA ASP A 685 -13.74 -8.12 4.07
C ASP A 685 -14.81 -7.82 5.12
N ILE A 686 -16.08 -8.11 4.81
CA ILE A 686 -17.22 -7.78 5.69
C ILE A 686 -17.71 -9.03 6.42
N VAL A 687 -17.84 -8.96 7.74
CA VAL A 687 -18.43 -10.02 8.56
C VAL A 687 -19.92 -9.76 8.72
N TRP A 688 -20.70 -10.82 8.60
CA TRP A 688 -22.15 -10.77 8.67
C TRP A 688 -22.69 -11.77 9.68
N ARG A 689 -23.70 -11.36 10.44
CA ARG A 689 -24.46 -12.22 11.33
C ARG A 689 -25.96 -12.06 11.10
N ASN A 690 -26.70 -13.16 11.15
CA ASN A 690 -28.16 -13.13 11.12
C ASN A 690 -28.72 -13.35 12.52
N TYR A 691 -29.21 -12.30 13.18
CA TYR A 691 -29.71 -12.38 14.55
C TYR A 691 -31.06 -13.10 14.72
N ALA A 692 -31.74 -13.46 13.62
CA ALA A 692 -32.95 -14.27 13.66
C ALA A 692 -32.68 -15.78 13.55
N THR A 693 -31.57 -16.18 12.94
CA THR A 693 -31.28 -17.59 12.59
C THR A 693 -29.96 -18.11 13.15
N GLY A 694 -29.03 -17.23 13.49
CA GLY A 694 -27.68 -17.56 13.91
C GLY A 694 -26.74 -17.92 12.77
N GLU A 695 -27.14 -17.74 11.52
CA GLU A 695 -26.25 -17.87 10.36
C GLU A 695 -25.20 -16.76 10.35
N ASN A 696 -24.01 -17.07 9.85
CA ASN A 696 -22.89 -16.14 9.75
C ASN A 696 -22.26 -16.22 8.36
N ALA A 697 -21.72 -15.12 7.84
CA ALA A 697 -21.02 -15.10 6.57
C ALA A 697 -19.84 -14.12 6.58
N ILE A 698 -18.88 -14.35 5.69
CA ILE A 698 -17.83 -13.39 5.35
C ILE A 698 -17.95 -13.08 3.87
N TRP A 699 -18.09 -11.80 3.55
CA TRP A 699 -18.08 -11.29 2.19
C TRP A 699 -16.67 -10.85 1.84
N GLY A 700 -16.01 -11.68 1.02
CA GLY A 700 -14.72 -11.34 0.47
C GLY A 700 -14.86 -10.17 -0.49
N MET A 701 -14.05 -9.13 -0.33
CA MET A 701 -14.15 -7.89 -1.12
C MET A 701 -13.08 -7.83 -2.22
N GLN A 702 -13.25 -6.90 -3.15
CA GLN A 702 -12.31 -6.60 -4.21
C GLN A 702 -12.46 -5.15 -4.68
N VAL A 703 -11.38 -4.61 -5.23
CA VAL A 703 -11.37 -3.33 -5.95
C VAL A 703 -11.31 -3.64 -7.44
N SER A 704 -12.32 -3.19 -8.18
CA SER A 704 -12.35 -3.31 -9.63
C SER A 704 -11.25 -2.47 -10.30
N PRO A 705 -10.89 -2.74 -11.56
CA PRO A 705 -9.93 -1.89 -12.29
C PRO A 705 -10.32 -0.42 -12.40
N ALA A 706 -11.60 -0.08 -12.20
CA ALA A 706 -12.10 1.29 -12.17
C ALA A 706 -11.98 1.96 -10.79
N GLY A 707 -11.42 1.26 -9.79
CA GLY A 707 -11.31 1.73 -8.41
C GLY A 707 -12.60 1.59 -7.59
N LYS A 708 -13.62 0.88 -8.09
CA LYS A 708 -14.84 0.61 -7.33
C LYS A 708 -14.71 -0.59 -6.43
N VAL A 709 -15.16 -0.46 -5.18
CA VAL A 709 -15.25 -1.56 -4.22
C VAL A 709 -16.47 -2.42 -4.54
N ALA A 710 -16.29 -3.74 -4.55
CA ALA A 710 -17.34 -4.70 -4.84
C ALA A 710 -17.08 -6.02 -4.12
N ILE A 711 -18.12 -6.86 -4.06
CA ILE A 711 -17.98 -8.21 -3.51
C ILE A 711 -17.26 -9.10 -4.53
N ASP A 712 -16.32 -9.90 -4.04
CA ASP A 712 -15.77 -11.05 -4.74
C ASP A 712 -16.51 -12.32 -4.32
N LEU A 713 -17.46 -12.74 -5.16
CA LEU A 713 -18.25 -13.96 -4.95
C LEU A 713 -17.37 -15.23 -4.91
N THR A 714 -16.15 -15.18 -5.42
CA THR A 714 -15.22 -16.32 -5.38
C THR A 714 -14.52 -16.47 -4.02
N LYS A 715 -14.54 -15.41 -3.21
CA LYS A 715 -13.95 -15.35 -1.86
C LYS A 715 -15.00 -15.32 -0.74
N THR A 716 -16.23 -14.96 -1.08
CA THR A 716 -17.38 -14.93 -0.17
C THR A 716 -17.85 -16.34 0.24
N SER A 717 -18.22 -16.51 1.51
CA SER A 717 -18.73 -17.79 2.03
C SER A 717 -19.58 -17.61 3.28
N PHE A 718 -20.60 -18.47 3.46
CA PHE A 718 -21.14 -18.73 4.78
C PHE A 718 -20.07 -19.40 5.65
N ILE A 719 -20.05 -19.07 6.93
CA ILE A 719 -19.15 -19.65 7.93
C ILE A 719 -19.96 -20.44 8.96
N THR A 720 -19.28 -20.98 9.98
CA THR A 720 -19.94 -21.76 11.04
C THR A 720 -21.07 -20.95 11.69
N PRO A 721 -22.33 -21.46 11.72
CA PRO A 721 -23.44 -20.76 12.36
C PRO A 721 -23.39 -20.91 13.90
N VAL A 722 -23.91 -19.93 14.61
CA VAL A 722 -24.12 -19.93 16.07
C VAL A 722 -25.60 -19.76 16.36
N THR A 723 -26.30 -20.87 16.57
CA THR A 723 -27.77 -20.89 16.72
C THR A 723 -28.28 -20.38 18.08
N ASP A 724 -27.40 -20.23 19.07
CA ASP A 724 -27.76 -19.49 20.28
C ASP A 724 -27.62 -17.99 19.98
N LEU A 725 -28.78 -17.34 19.80
CA LEU A 725 -28.89 -15.96 19.33
C LEU A 725 -28.43 -14.93 20.37
N ALA A 726 -28.14 -15.36 21.60
CA ALA A 726 -27.53 -14.50 22.60
C ALA A 726 -26.02 -14.30 22.39
N TRP A 727 -25.42 -15.00 21.43
CA TRP A 727 -24.05 -14.71 20.99
C TRP A 727 -24.05 -13.56 19.99
N GLU A 728 -23.16 -12.61 20.19
CA GLU A 728 -22.93 -11.41 19.37
C GLU A 728 -21.45 -11.38 18.98
N ILE A 729 -21.13 -10.74 17.86
CA ILE A 729 -19.75 -10.61 17.36
C ILE A 729 -19.22 -9.25 17.82
N GLU A 730 -18.18 -9.25 18.64
CA GLU A 730 -17.61 -8.05 19.25
C GLU A 730 -16.33 -7.56 18.53
N GLY A 731 -16.01 -8.19 17.39
CA GLY A 731 -14.79 -7.97 16.66
C GLY A 731 -14.85 -8.70 15.32
N PRO A 732 -14.45 -8.02 14.22
CA PRO A 732 -13.18 -7.28 14.19
C PRO A 732 -13.25 -5.77 14.46
N SER A 733 -14.43 -5.16 14.46
CA SER A 733 -14.64 -3.76 14.80
C SER A 733 -15.76 -3.71 15.83
N PRO A 734 -15.51 -3.34 17.10
CA PRO A 734 -16.55 -3.30 18.13
C PRO A 734 -17.50 -2.10 17.98
N ASN A 735 -17.52 -1.44 16.82
CA ASN A 735 -18.29 -0.22 16.63
C ASN A 735 -19.80 -0.57 16.56
N ASN A 736 -20.60 0.09 17.40
CA ASN A 736 -22.06 0.15 17.33
C ASN A 736 -22.88 -1.09 17.73
N ASP A 737 -22.50 -1.78 18.82
CA ASP A 737 -23.48 -2.55 19.62
C ASP A 737 -24.37 -1.56 20.41
N ILE A 738 -25.25 -0.84 19.71
CA ILE A 738 -26.23 0.03 20.36
C ILE A 738 -27.27 -0.86 21.08
N VAL A 739 -27.27 -0.79 22.41
CA VAL A 739 -28.19 -1.46 23.37
C VAL A 739 -29.68 -1.11 23.16
#